data_AF-A0A3D5S5F5-F1
#
_entry.id   AF-A0A3D5S5F5-F1
#
_cell.length_a   1.000
_cell.length_b   1.000
_cell.length_c   1.000
_cell.angle_alpha   90.00
_cell.angle_beta   90.00
_cell.angle_gamma   90.00
#
_symmetry.space_group_name_H-M   'P 1'
#
loop_
_entity.id
_entity.type
_entity.pdbx_description
1 polymer ?
#
loop_
_entity_poly.entity_id
_entity_poly.type
_entity_poly.pdbx_seq_one_letter_code
_entity_poly.pdbx_strand_id
1 'polypeptide(L)'
;MKEVMKKILLNTLLVLVVFGAFAQKLEKYEDALPRILALPPSGSIAQLKRHLPVEPQNPSIYFQMGVVYTNRFKNSDPIKDYAYKLGNAQEALKAFAMTDRFINEKEVRKNEELYFNFGQLDEKGKLKVEYDSIRKYIDKIRLEEQAYIANAPIIYEKFTKSFSSYDKAHKGFTAILGDYPTFKDLYLLFDESVDDRFSQVKSDFEECLKAWEEYKSASDTFNIGYDQEMSVVPVNVYRLDGLESKINFLQEKIEVWNYADWVDKTREAIHAEIDKLRLDLAKENLRLDRRIEQAEPDFIRDQFEPLKVSKEVLFNLRKYDLNSVIEPIFIYKEKKHDLIYQEILSKQLDTATTLDMDRKLYLYGQMVNHIKDADTVLNDVERRNTEASMAKYPEFLRTHYQGMSGVSQMVSSERNTNATDVKNYVQSIQDRLYEMFQADTLTETITHKKMELVMREQLSVDHEQLTTAPLTTHKIENFDGSYFLGGIVKNEKENKTEAFVCGITTEKTVGWFNQYILQFDSAAGFDSNTRVAAMKTVPGGLAVILHGVDTNSMHHNHLFILDEKGQPSLSRRLLLNQYPRSINYNERTNTMMVTYKGVDYVDDILLESELVMANYSIYGDLLWQTRVNYKGDLNGVINLDDGYMVLGNYNELKMLDGKIARAGGSNTNTRSFALKIDLSGELTGMKTYDQGKAYYTNKAYKVSDDCINLFGSLGAYQQSITVDAESGSSVHLIINSDMEVLANSMK
;
A
#
# COMPACT_ATOMS: atom_id res chain seq x y z
N MET A 1 -51.20 -78.25 26.19
CA MET A 1 -50.61 -79.50 25.64
C MET A 1 -50.68 -79.62 24.12
N LYS A 2 -51.78 -79.25 23.43
CA LYS A 2 -51.88 -79.38 21.96
C LYS A 2 -50.93 -78.48 21.13
N GLU A 3 -50.55 -77.29 21.61
CA GLU A 3 -49.60 -76.41 20.90
C GLU A 3 -48.14 -76.85 21.00
N VAL A 4 -47.72 -77.36 22.16
CA VAL A 4 -46.34 -77.79 22.39
C VAL A 4 -46.01 -79.02 21.53
N MET A 5 -46.97 -79.93 21.36
CA MET A 5 -46.79 -81.12 20.53
C MET A 5 -46.73 -80.79 19.02
N LYS A 6 -47.44 -79.75 18.56
CA LYS A 6 -47.34 -79.24 17.17
C LYS A 6 -46.00 -78.55 16.90
N LYS A 7 -45.48 -77.75 17.86
CA LYS A 7 -44.16 -77.12 17.73
C LYS A 7 -43.02 -78.13 17.76
N ILE A 8 -43.13 -79.18 18.58
CA ILE A 8 -42.13 -80.25 18.59
C ILE A 8 -42.18 -81.02 17.27
N LEU A 9 -43.36 -81.43 16.78
CA LEU A 9 -43.46 -82.14 15.49
C LEU A 9 -42.96 -81.29 14.30
N LEU A 10 -43.28 -80.00 14.28
CA LEU A 10 -42.83 -79.08 13.24
C LEU A 10 -41.32 -78.86 13.29
N ASN A 11 -40.73 -78.76 14.49
CA ASN A 11 -39.28 -78.65 14.66
C ASN A 11 -38.55 -79.96 14.32
N THR A 12 -39.12 -81.12 14.65
CA THR A 12 -38.52 -82.41 14.25
C THR A 12 -38.61 -82.63 12.74
N LEU A 13 -39.71 -82.20 12.10
CA LEU A 13 -39.87 -82.24 10.65
C LEU A 13 -38.93 -81.24 9.93
N LEU A 14 -38.73 -80.03 10.49
CA LEU A 14 -37.76 -79.06 9.96
C LEU A 14 -36.32 -79.58 10.07
N VAL A 15 -35.97 -80.23 11.19
CA VAL A 15 -34.64 -80.81 11.39
C VAL A 15 -34.41 -81.97 10.41
N LEU A 16 -35.41 -82.81 10.13
CA LEU A 16 -35.30 -83.89 9.14
C LEU A 16 -35.21 -83.38 7.70
N VAL A 17 -35.83 -82.25 7.35
CA VAL A 17 -35.67 -81.62 6.02
C VAL A 17 -34.29 -80.97 5.85
N VAL A 18 -33.70 -80.43 6.92
CA VAL A 18 -32.32 -79.89 6.88
C VAL A 18 -31.29 -81.03 6.76
N PHE A 19 -31.50 -82.19 7.40
CA PHE A 19 -30.61 -83.35 7.21
C PHE A 19 -30.79 -84.06 5.86
N GLY A 20 -31.96 -83.96 5.22
CA GLY A 20 -32.19 -84.46 3.85
C GLY A 20 -31.44 -83.70 2.75
N ALA A 21 -31.08 -82.43 3.00
CA ALA A 21 -30.33 -81.60 2.05
C ALA A 21 -28.81 -81.89 2.04
N PHE A 22 -28.28 -82.55 3.09
CA PHE A 22 -26.86 -82.92 3.19
C PHE A 22 -26.55 -84.34 2.67
N ALA A 23 -27.54 -85.02 2.07
CA ALA A 23 -27.38 -86.34 1.46
C ALA A 23 -27.72 -86.36 -0.04
N GLN A 24 -27.68 -85.21 -0.73
CA GLN A 24 -27.48 -85.26 -2.19
C GLN A 24 -26.05 -85.72 -2.44
N LYS A 25 -25.92 -87.00 -2.79
CA LYS A 25 -24.67 -87.60 -3.25
C LYS A 25 -24.09 -86.66 -4.32
N LEU A 26 -22.92 -86.09 -4.05
CA LEU A 26 -22.23 -85.22 -5.00
C LEU A 26 -22.24 -85.92 -6.36
N GLU A 27 -22.73 -85.23 -7.39
CA GLU A 27 -22.74 -85.78 -8.74
C GLU A 27 -21.34 -86.25 -9.11
N LYS A 28 -21.25 -87.34 -9.89
CA LYS A 28 -19.94 -87.83 -10.34
C LYS A 28 -19.24 -86.73 -11.12
N TYR A 29 -17.94 -86.58 -10.90
CA TYR A 29 -17.15 -85.53 -11.53
C TYR A 29 -17.27 -85.56 -13.06
N GLU A 30 -17.25 -86.76 -13.66
CA GLU A 30 -17.35 -86.99 -15.10
C GLU A 30 -18.62 -86.37 -15.70
N ASP A 31 -19.78 -86.56 -15.04
CA ASP A 31 -21.07 -86.03 -15.49
C ASP A 31 -21.20 -84.52 -15.24
N ALA A 32 -20.57 -84.02 -14.17
CA ALA A 32 -20.63 -82.63 -13.76
C ALA A 32 -19.70 -81.70 -14.56
N LEU A 33 -18.58 -82.23 -15.09
CA LEU A 33 -17.49 -81.46 -15.65
C LEU A 33 -17.91 -80.47 -16.76
N PRO A 34 -18.72 -80.84 -17.76
CA PRO A 34 -19.15 -79.90 -18.80
C PRO A 34 -19.88 -78.67 -18.23
N ARG A 35 -20.71 -78.87 -17.20
CA ARG A 35 -21.44 -77.79 -16.52
C ARG A 35 -20.53 -76.95 -15.64
N ILE A 36 -19.56 -77.59 -14.97
CA ILE A 36 -18.55 -76.89 -14.16
C ILE A 36 -17.74 -75.92 -15.04
N LEU A 37 -17.33 -76.36 -16.23
CA LEU A 37 -16.55 -75.55 -17.17
C LEU A 37 -17.38 -74.50 -17.91
N ALA A 38 -18.72 -74.65 -17.96
CA ALA A 38 -19.62 -73.62 -18.46
C ALA A 38 -19.83 -72.44 -17.49
N LEU A 39 -19.42 -72.58 -16.22
CA LEU A 39 -19.48 -71.50 -15.24
C LEU A 39 -18.42 -70.42 -15.53
N PRO A 40 -18.61 -69.18 -15.03
CA PRO A 40 -17.53 -68.20 -14.97
C PRO A 40 -16.32 -68.76 -14.20
N PRO A 41 -15.08 -68.32 -14.49
CA PRO A 41 -13.86 -68.90 -13.92
C PRO A 41 -13.86 -69.10 -12.40
N SER A 42 -14.48 -68.17 -11.64
CA SER A 42 -14.57 -68.28 -10.17
C SER A 42 -15.52 -69.40 -9.74
N GLY A 43 -16.63 -69.55 -10.44
CA GLY A 43 -17.60 -70.64 -10.23
C GLY A 43 -17.00 -71.99 -10.59
N SER A 44 -16.28 -72.08 -11.72
CA SER A 44 -15.61 -73.31 -12.15
C SER A 44 -14.59 -73.79 -11.11
N ILE A 45 -13.68 -72.92 -10.66
CA ILE A 45 -12.67 -73.28 -9.64
C ILE A 45 -13.33 -73.69 -8.33
N ALA A 46 -14.38 -72.99 -7.90
CA ALA A 46 -15.09 -73.32 -6.67
C ALA A 46 -15.73 -74.71 -6.73
N GLN A 47 -16.34 -75.07 -7.86
CA GLN A 47 -16.92 -76.40 -8.04
C GLN A 47 -15.85 -77.47 -8.18
N LEU A 48 -14.78 -77.25 -8.96
CA LEU A 48 -13.65 -78.19 -9.07
C LEU A 48 -13.05 -78.51 -7.69
N LYS A 49 -12.85 -77.49 -6.85
CA LYS A 49 -12.36 -77.67 -5.48
C LYS A 49 -13.29 -78.49 -4.57
N ARG A 50 -14.61 -78.53 -4.85
CA ARG A 50 -15.57 -79.37 -4.10
C ARG A 50 -15.46 -80.85 -4.43
N HIS A 51 -14.98 -81.20 -5.62
CA HIS A 51 -14.78 -82.60 -6.02
C HIS A 51 -13.43 -83.17 -5.55
N LEU A 52 -12.44 -82.32 -5.25
CA LEU A 52 -11.12 -82.73 -4.76
C LEU A 52 -11.13 -83.62 -3.50
N PRO A 53 -11.94 -83.37 -2.45
CA PRO A 53 -11.96 -84.22 -1.25
C PRO A 53 -12.50 -85.64 -1.53
N VAL A 54 -13.33 -85.79 -2.57
CA VAL A 54 -13.99 -87.05 -2.94
C VAL A 54 -13.09 -87.86 -3.88
N GLU A 55 -12.42 -87.19 -4.82
CA GLU A 55 -11.55 -87.80 -5.82
C GLU A 55 -10.14 -87.15 -5.84
N PRO A 56 -9.36 -87.24 -4.75
CA PRO A 56 -8.10 -86.51 -4.60
C PRO A 56 -6.97 -86.97 -5.52
N GLN A 57 -7.13 -88.11 -6.19
CA GLN A 57 -6.17 -88.67 -7.14
C GLN A 57 -6.61 -88.49 -8.59
N ASN A 58 -7.71 -87.75 -8.85
CA ASN A 58 -8.19 -87.52 -10.21
C ASN A 58 -7.37 -86.40 -10.88
N PRO A 59 -6.48 -86.72 -11.85
CA PRO A 59 -5.64 -85.71 -12.51
C PRO A 59 -6.43 -84.67 -13.29
N SER A 60 -7.62 -85.01 -13.82
CA SER A 60 -8.43 -84.08 -14.60
C SER A 60 -8.91 -82.89 -13.75
N ILE A 61 -9.28 -83.08 -12.48
CA ILE A 61 -9.73 -81.97 -11.63
C ILE A 61 -8.63 -80.91 -11.50
N TYR A 62 -7.41 -81.36 -11.20
CA TYR A 62 -6.24 -80.48 -11.11
C TYR A 62 -5.89 -79.84 -12.45
N PHE A 63 -5.97 -80.61 -13.53
CA PHE A 63 -5.68 -80.11 -14.87
C PHE A 63 -6.62 -78.97 -15.27
N GLN A 64 -7.92 -79.17 -15.07
CA GLN A 64 -8.95 -78.18 -15.39
C GLN A 64 -8.82 -76.93 -14.52
N MET A 65 -8.46 -77.08 -13.24
CA MET A 65 -8.10 -75.93 -12.40
C MET A 65 -6.90 -75.16 -12.96
N GLY A 66 -5.85 -75.87 -13.38
CA GLY A 66 -4.67 -75.26 -14.01
C GLY A 66 -5.03 -74.46 -15.27
N VAL A 67 -5.84 -75.04 -16.16
CA VAL A 67 -6.32 -74.36 -17.38
C VAL A 67 -7.10 -73.09 -17.06
N VAL A 68 -8.00 -73.13 -16.07
CA VAL A 68 -8.79 -71.94 -15.68
C VAL A 68 -7.90 -70.85 -15.08
N TYR A 69 -6.92 -71.21 -14.23
CA TYR A 69 -5.96 -70.25 -13.68
C TYR A 69 -5.07 -69.64 -14.78
N THR A 70 -4.58 -70.43 -15.73
CA THR A 70 -3.80 -69.93 -16.87
C THR A 70 -4.61 -68.98 -17.75
N ASN A 71 -5.90 -69.25 -17.98
CA ASN A 71 -6.78 -68.33 -18.72
C ASN A 71 -6.90 -66.98 -17.99
N ARG A 72 -7.02 -66.99 -16.66
CA ARG A 72 -7.01 -65.75 -15.87
C ARG A 72 -5.67 -65.02 -15.97
N PHE A 73 -4.56 -65.74 -15.82
CA PHE A 73 -3.22 -65.21 -15.98
C PHE A 73 -3.04 -64.50 -17.34
N LYS A 74 -3.44 -65.15 -18.44
CA LYS A 74 -3.32 -64.59 -19.79
C LYS A 74 -4.16 -63.33 -20.01
N ASN A 75 -5.35 -63.28 -19.39
CA ASN A 75 -6.29 -62.16 -19.54
C ASN A 75 -6.09 -61.02 -18.53
N SER A 76 -5.10 -61.10 -17.64
CA SER A 76 -4.81 -60.06 -16.64
C SER A 76 -3.72 -59.10 -17.13
N ASP A 77 -3.83 -57.82 -16.79
CA ASP A 77 -2.79 -56.82 -17.08
C ASP A 77 -1.57 -57.02 -16.16
N PRO A 78 -0.33 -56.99 -16.68
CA PRO A 78 0.87 -57.26 -15.89
C PRO A 78 1.26 -56.14 -14.92
N ILE A 79 0.71 -54.93 -15.07
CA ILE A 79 0.94 -53.80 -14.16
C ILE A 79 -0.33 -53.51 -13.35
N LYS A 80 -1.48 -53.30 -14.00
CA LYS A 80 -2.74 -52.94 -13.31
C LYS A 80 -3.28 -54.07 -12.43
N ASP A 81 -3.16 -55.31 -12.89
CA ASP A 81 -3.66 -56.50 -12.21
C ASP A 81 -2.52 -57.39 -11.68
N TYR A 82 -1.34 -56.82 -11.45
CA TYR A 82 -0.10 -57.56 -11.13
C TYR A 82 -0.31 -58.66 -10.07
N ALA A 83 -0.87 -58.31 -8.90
CA ALA A 83 -1.08 -59.27 -7.82
C ALA A 83 -2.02 -60.42 -8.21
N TYR A 84 -3.05 -60.12 -9.01
CA TYR A 84 -4.00 -61.11 -9.51
C TYR A 84 -3.33 -62.00 -10.57
N LYS A 85 -2.57 -61.42 -11.51
CA LYS A 85 -1.83 -62.15 -12.55
C LYS A 85 -0.79 -63.09 -11.92
N LEU A 86 0.02 -62.60 -10.99
CA LEU A 86 1.03 -63.37 -10.26
C LEU A 86 0.39 -64.53 -9.47
N GLY A 87 -0.68 -64.25 -8.73
CA GLY A 87 -1.38 -65.27 -7.96
C GLY A 87 -1.95 -66.39 -8.84
N ASN A 88 -2.54 -66.05 -9.99
CA ASN A 88 -3.06 -67.05 -10.93
C ASN A 88 -1.93 -67.90 -11.54
N ALA A 89 -0.78 -67.31 -11.89
CA ALA A 89 0.38 -68.07 -12.36
C ALA A 89 0.87 -69.08 -11.30
N GLN A 90 0.99 -68.65 -10.04
CA GLN A 90 1.41 -69.54 -8.94
C GLN A 90 0.42 -70.69 -8.71
N GLU A 91 -0.88 -70.41 -8.75
CA GLU A 91 -1.92 -71.42 -8.56
C GLU A 91 -2.05 -72.39 -9.74
N ALA A 92 -1.87 -71.92 -10.98
CA ALA A 92 -1.80 -72.76 -12.17
C ALA A 92 -0.63 -73.75 -12.09
N LEU A 93 0.58 -73.28 -11.76
CA LEU A 93 1.76 -74.14 -11.59
C LEU A 93 1.56 -75.22 -10.51
N LYS A 94 0.93 -74.87 -9.37
CA LYS A 94 0.58 -75.86 -8.32
C LYS A 94 -0.39 -76.90 -8.85
N ALA A 95 -1.42 -76.49 -9.58
CA ALA A 95 -2.43 -77.38 -10.14
C ALA A 95 -1.83 -78.33 -11.19
N PHE A 96 -0.96 -77.84 -12.08
CA PHE A 96 -0.26 -78.69 -13.04
C PHE A 96 0.75 -79.63 -12.40
N ALA A 97 1.45 -79.21 -11.34
CA ALA A 97 2.32 -80.10 -10.57
C ALA A 97 1.53 -81.26 -9.92
N MET A 98 0.30 -81.01 -9.47
CA MET A 98 -0.59 -82.05 -8.95
C MET A 98 -1.14 -82.96 -10.06
N THR A 99 -1.43 -82.40 -11.23
CA THR A 99 -1.85 -83.16 -12.43
C THR A 99 -0.78 -84.19 -12.80
N ASP A 100 0.49 -83.75 -12.86
CA ASP A 100 1.64 -84.57 -13.25
C ASP A 100 1.89 -85.78 -12.36
N ARG A 101 1.42 -85.75 -11.11
CA ARG A 101 1.57 -86.87 -10.16
C ARG A 101 0.68 -88.06 -10.50
N PHE A 102 -0.46 -87.81 -11.15
CA PHE A 102 -1.50 -88.84 -11.35
C PHE A 102 -1.79 -89.13 -12.83
N ILE A 103 -1.46 -88.21 -13.74
CA ILE A 103 -1.72 -88.35 -15.17
C ILE A 103 -0.71 -89.31 -15.85
N ASN A 104 -1.21 -90.20 -16.70
CA ASN A 104 -0.41 -91.06 -17.57
C ASN A 104 -1.20 -91.43 -18.83
N GLU A 105 -0.53 -92.01 -19.82
CA GLU A 105 -1.14 -92.36 -21.11
C GLU A 105 -2.35 -93.29 -20.99
N LYS A 106 -2.33 -94.23 -20.03
CA LYS A 106 -3.45 -95.14 -19.77
C LYS A 106 -4.65 -94.41 -19.18
N GLU A 107 -4.41 -93.44 -18.30
CA GLU A 107 -5.45 -92.61 -17.69
C GLU A 107 -6.17 -91.76 -18.74
N VAL A 108 -5.41 -91.03 -19.58
CA VAL A 108 -5.99 -90.19 -20.64
C VAL A 108 -6.78 -91.02 -21.64
N ARG A 109 -6.26 -92.18 -22.08
CA ARG A 109 -6.99 -93.08 -23.00
C ARG A 109 -8.28 -93.65 -22.41
N LYS A 110 -8.35 -93.84 -21.10
CA LYS A 110 -9.55 -94.35 -20.42
C LYS A 110 -10.60 -93.25 -20.24
N ASN A 111 -10.16 -92.01 -20.06
CA ASN A 111 -10.99 -90.89 -19.63
C ASN A 111 -10.91 -89.72 -20.62
N GLU A 112 -10.88 -89.96 -21.94
CA GLU A 112 -10.69 -88.92 -22.97
C GLU A 112 -11.71 -87.78 -22.84
N GLU A 113 -12.94 -88.10 -22.43
CA GLU A 113 -14.03 -87.14 -22.20
C GLU A 113 -13.72 -86.12 -21.09
N LEU A 114 -12.85 -86.45 -20.13
CA LEU A 114 -12.42 -85.55 -19.05
C LEU A 114 -11.40 -84.49 -19.50
N TYR A 115 -10.86 -84.63 -20.71
CA TYR A 115 -9.83 -83.78 -21.28
C TYR A 115 -10.26 -83.21 -22.64
N PHE A 116 -11.57 -83.09 -22.87
CA PHE A 116 -12.16 -82.66 -24.14
C PHE A 116 -11.62 -81.33 -24.68
N ASN A 117 -11.12 -80.44 -23.82
CA ASN A 117 -10.43 -79.20 -24.20
C ASN A 117 -9.20 -79.42 -25.11
N PHE A 118 -8.70 -80.65 -25.20
CA PHE A 118 -7.53 -81.07 -25.97
C PHE A 118 -7.83 -82.22 -26.94
N GLY A 119 -9.11 -82.54 -27.13
CA GLY A 119 -9.53 -83.64 -28.00
C GLY A 119 -9.84 -83.21 -29.42
N GLN A 120 -9.57 -84.11 -30.36
CA GLN A 120 -9.97 -83.99 -31.76
C GLN A 120 -11.00 -85.07 -32.07
N LEU A 121 -12.01 -84.74 -32.88
CA LEU A 121 -12.94 -85.75 -33.37
C LEU A 121 -12.24 -86.59 -34.43
N ASP A 122 -12.25 -87.91 -34.25
CA ASP A 122 -11.79 -88.84 -35.28
C ASP A 122 -12.78 -88.89 -36.46
N GLU A 123 -12.40 -89.62 -37.53
CA GLU A 123 -13.24 -89.79 -38.74
C GLU A 123 -14.61 -90.42 -38.46
N LYS A 124 -14.82 -90.98 -37.26
CA LYS A 124 -16.07 -91.60 -36.80
C LYS A 124 -16.83 -90.72 -35.79
N GLY A 125 -16.37 -89.49 -35.54
CA GLY A 125 -16.99 -88.55 -34.61
C GLY A 125 -16.73 -88.86 -33.14
N LYS A 126 -15.77 -89.72 -32.80
CA LYS A 126 -15.36 -89.99 -31.42
C LYS A 126 -14.26 -89.03 -31.00
N LEU A 127 -14.39 -88.45 -29.81
CA LEU A 127 -13.36 -87.61 -29.20
C LEU A 127 -12.12 -88.46 -28.90
N LYS A 128 -10.97 -88.04 -29.42
CA LYS A 128 -9.67 -88.65 -29.17
C LYS A 128 -8.73 -87.61 -28.55
N VAL A 129 -8.12 -87.94 -27.41
CA VAL A 129 -7.19 -87.04 -26.70
C VAL A 129 -5.82 -87.70 -26.58
N GLU A 130 -4.77 -87.02 -27.02
CA GLU A 130 -3.40 -87.51 -26.90
C GLU A 130 -2.74 -87.00 -25.62
N TYR A 131 -2.19 -87.91 -24.82
CA TYR A 131 -1.42 -87.58 -23.61
C TYR A 131 -0.28 -86.60 -23.88
N ASP A 132 0.42 -86.77 -25.01
CA ASP A 132 1.50 -85.88 -25.42
C ASP A 132 1.03 -84.45 -25.68
N SER A 133 -0.20 -84.26 -26.13
CA SER A 133 -0.78 -82.92 -26.34
C SER A 133 -1.03 -82.20 -25.00
N ILE A 134 -1.51 -82.93 -24.00
CA ILE A 134 -1.67 -82.42 -22.63
C ILE A 134 -0.30 -82.07 -22.02
N ARG A 135 0.69 -82.97 -22.14
CA ARG A 135 2.04 -82.73 -21.63
C ARG A 135 2.71 -81.51 -22.26
N LYS A 136 2.68 -81.40 -23.59
CA LYS A 136 3.22 -80.24 -24.32
C LYS A 136 2.56 -78.93 -23.88
N TYR A 137 1.25 -78.95 -23.63
CA TYR A 137 0.55 -77.77 -23.10
C TYR A 137 1.04 -77.40 -21.70
N ILE A 138 1.09 -78.38 -20.77
CA ILE A 138 1.55 -78.15 -19.40
C ILE A 138 2.98 -77.61 -19.38
N ASP A 139 3.90 -78.19 -20.16
CA ASP A 139 5.30 -77.76 -20.20
C ASP A 139 5.45 -76.36 -20.79
N LYS A 140 4.68 -76.02 -21.84
CA LYS A 140 4.65 -74.67 -22.39
C LYS A 140 4.19 -73.64 -21.35
N ILE A 141 3.05 -73.87 -20.71
CA ILE A 141 2.51 -72.95 -19.71
C ILE A 141 3.43 -72.83 -18.50
N ARG A 142 4.04 -73.94 -18.08
CA ARG A 142 5.00 -73.96 -16.98
C ARG A 142 6.18 -73.03 -17.25
N LEU A 143 6.76 -73.10 -18.46
CA LEU A 143 7.85 -72.20 -18.85
C LEU A 143 7.40 -70.73 -18.86
N GLU A 144 6.24 -70.43 -19.46
CA GLU A 144 5.68 -69.08 -19.53
C GLU A 144 5.42 -68.47 -18.14
N GLU A 145 4.70 -69.19 -17.27
CA GLU A 145 4.31 -68.72 -15.94
C GLU A 145 5.48 -68.67 -14.96
N GLN A 146 6.44 -69.61 -15.04
CA GLN A 146 7.67 -69.54 -14.24
C GLN A 146 8.54 -68.34 -14.63
N ALA A 147 8.68 -68.07 -15.94
CA ALA A 147 9.40 -66.89 -16.41
C ALA A 147 8.74 -65.60 -15.91
N TYR A 148 7.40 -65.53 -15.92
CA TYR A 148 6.67 -64.39 -15.36
C TYR A 148 6.91 -64.24 -13.84
N ILE A 149 6.78 -65.32 -13.06
CA ILE A 149 7.00 -65.28 -11.60
C ILE A 149 8.43 -64.84 -11.25
N ALA A 150 9.42 -65.23 -12.04
CA ALA A 150 10.81 -64.89 -11.81
C ALA A 150 11.14 -63.42 -12.13
N ASN A 151 10.53 -62.85 -13.18
CA ASN A 151 10.97 -61.56 -13.73
C ASN A 151 9.96 -60.41 -13.52
N ALA A 152 8.66 -60.67 -13.50
CA ALA A 152 7.66 -59.62 -13.34
C ALA A 152 7.70 -58.85 -12.00
N PRO A 153 8.07 -59.46 -10.85
CA PRO A 153 8.10 -58.74 -9.58
C PRO A 153 9.02 -57.52 -9.55
N ILE A 154 10.23 -57.65 -10.08
CA ILE A 154 11.18 -56.53 -10.11
C ILE A 154 10.68 -55.43 -11.05
N ILE A 155 10.11 -55.79 -12.21
CA ILE A 155 9.54 -54.83 -13.16
C ILE A 155 8.41 -54.01 -12.51
N TYR A 156 7.47 -54.70 -11.85
CA TYR A 156 6.36 -54.04 -11.15
C TYR A 156 6.83 -53.16 -9.99
N GLU A 157 7.80 -53.62 -9.21
CA GLU A 157 8.39 -52.86 -8.11
C GLU A 157 9.02 -51.56 -8.62
N LYS A 158 9.86 -51.63 -9.66
CA LYS A 158 10.54 -50.45 -10.22
C LYS A 158 9.59 -49.48 -10.90
N PHE A 159 8.60 -49.98 -11.65
CA PHE A 159 7.53 -49.15 -12.21
C PHE A 159 6.78 -48.39 -11.12
N THR A 160 6.32 -49.11 -10.09
CA THR A 160 5.57 -48.52 -8.97
C THR A 160 6.42 -47.50 -8.21
N LYS A 161 7.71 -47.80 -8.02
CA LYS A 161 8.66 -46.90 -7.37
C LYS A 161 8.81 -45.60 -8.17
N SER A 162 9.03 -45.68 -9.48
CA SER A 162 9.12 -44.52 -10.37
C SER A 162 7.89 -43.61 -10.26
N PHE A 163 6.69 -44.20 -10.45
CA PHE A 163 5.43 -43.47 -10.30
C PHE A 163 5.25 -42.83 -8.92
N SER A 164 5.49 -43.58 -7.85
CA SER A 164 5.29 -43.09 -6.48
C SER A 164 6.27 -41.98 -6.10
N SER A 165 7.51 -42.04 -6.58
CA SER A 165 8.52 -41.00 -6.35
C SER A 165 8.18 -39.72 -7.14
N TYR A 166 7.68 -39.85 -8.37
CA TYR A 166 7.18 -38.71 -9.14
C TYR A 166 6.01 -37.99 -8.44
N ASP A 167 5.02 -38.76 -7.97
CA ASP A 167 3.86 -38.21 -7.25
C ASP A 167 4.28 -37.48 -5.96
N LYS A 168 5.29 -37.97 -5.24
CA LYS A 168 5.86 -37.28 -4.08
C LYS A 168 6.54 -35.96 -4.47
N ALA A 169 7.37 -35.97 -5.51
CA ALA A 169 8.02 -34.76 -6.02
C ALA A 169 6.99 -33.70 -6.44
N HIS A 170 5.96 -34.11 -7.19
CA HIS A 170 4.86 -33.24 -7.61
C HIS A 170 4.09 -32.66 -6.40
N LYS A 171 3.75 -33.49 -5.40
CA LYS A 171 3.09 -33.02 -4.17
C LYS A 171 3.96 -32.04 -3.37
N GLY A 172 5.26 -32.30 -3.27
CA GLY A 172 6.21 -31.39 -2.61
C GLY A 172 6.30 -30.05 -3.35
N PHE A 173 6.45 -30.10 -4.68
CA PHE A 173 6.48 -28.92 -5.54
C PHE A 173 5.20 -28.08 -5.43
N THR A 174 4.03 -28.73 -5.57
CA THR A 174 2.73 -28.04 -5.48
C THR A 174 2.46 -27.47 -4.09
N ALA A 175 2.90 -28.13 -3.02
CA ALA A 175 2.81 -27.60 -1.67
C ALA A 175 3.65 -26.32 -1.52
N ILE A 176 4.87 -26.28 -2.07
CA ILE A 176 5.70 -25.07 -2.07
C ILE A 176 4.97 -23.94 -2.82
N LEU A 177 4.47 -24.20 -4.03
CA LEU A 177 3.74 -23.19 -4.79
C LEU A 177 2.41 -22.75 -4.15
N GLY A 178 1.84 -23.59 -3.28
CA GLY A 178 0.67 -23.25 -2.47
C GLY A 178 0.99 -22.26 -1.37
N ASP A 179 2.12 -22.46 -0.68
CA ASP A 179 2.57 -21.59 0.42
C ASP A 179 3.15 -20.26 -0.08
N TYR A 180 3.70 -20.23 -1.30
CA TYR A 180 4.32 -19.05 -1.90
C TYR A 180 3.58 -18.63 -3.18
N PRO A 181 2.62 -17.69 -3.10
CA PRO A 181 1.76 -17.35 -4.23
C PRO A 181 2.48 -16.74 -5.43
N THR A 182 3.61 -16.07 -5.19
CA THR A 182 4.43 -15.45 -6.23
C THR A 182 5.89 -15.88 -6.10
N PHE A 183 6.64 -15.85 -7.20
CA PHE A 183 8.07 -16.15 -7.14
C PHE A 183 8.82 -15.16 -6.23
N LYS A 184 8.35 -13.90 -6.13
CA LYS A 184 8.92 -12.88 -5.24
C LYS A 184 8.78 -13.28 -3.77
N ASP A 185 7.62 -13.84 -3.40
CA ASP A 185 7.39 -14.33 -2.04
C ASP A 185 8.31 -15.52 -1.74
N LEU A 186 8.39 -16.50 -2.65
CA LEU A 186 9.30 -17.63 -2.52
C LEU A 186 10.76 -17.16 -2.34
N TYR A 187 11.18 -16.16 -3.12
CA TYR A 187 12.56 -15.66 -3.10
C TYR A 187 12.88 -14.94 -1.79
N LEU A 188 11.99 -14.06 -1.32
CA LEU A 188 12.23 -13.27 -0.10
C LEU A 188 12.09 -14.10 1.18
N LEU A 189 11.20 -15.08 1.18
CA LEU A 189 10.92 -15.97 2.31
C LEU A 189 11.71 -17.27 2.26
N PHE A 190 12.68 -17.38 1.34
CA PHE A 190 13.58 -18.52 1.29
C PHE A 190 14.45 -18.57 2.54
N ASP A 191 14.36 -19.70 3.24
CA ASP A 191 15.10 -20.06 4.43
C ASP A 191 15.52 -21.55 4.37
N GLU A 192 16.17 -22.04 5.44
CA GLU A 192 16.63 -23.42 5.55
C GLU A 192 15.47 -24.44 5.45
N SER A 193 14.28 -24.09 5.97
CA SER A 193 13.11 -24.98 5.89
C SER A 193 12.59 -25.13 4.47
N VAL A 194 12.58 -24.04 3.68
CA VAL A 194 12.27 -24.10 2.25
C VAL A 194 13.33 -24.89 1.50
N ASP A 195 14.61 -24.71 1.84
CA ASP A 195 15.72 -25.41 1.18
C ASP A 195 15.69 -26.93 1.41
N ASP A 196 15.28 -27.37 2.61
CA ASP A 196 15.03 -28.78 2.91
C ASP A 196 13.91 -29.35 2.05
N ARG A 197 12.81 -28.61 1.89
CA ARG A 197 11.69 -29.01 1.01
C ARG A 197 12.12 -29.10 -0.45
N PHE A 198 12.96 -28.18 -0.91
CA PHE A 198 13.57 -28.21 -2.24
C PHE A 198 14.41 -29.48 -2.42
N SER A 199 15.26 -29.78 -1.45
CA SER A 199 16.12 -30.97 -1.46
C SER A 199 15.29 -32.26 -1.50
N GLN A 200 14.18 -32.31 -0.77
CA GLN A 200 13.25 -33.44 -0.82
C GLN A 200 12.58 -33.60 -2.19
N VAL A 201 12.08 -32.51 -2.79
CA VAL A 201 11.46 -32.53 -4.13
C VAL A 201 12.45 -33.01 -5.19
N LYS A 202 13.69 -32.50 -5.14
CA LYS A 202 14.76 -32.91 -6.05
C LYS A 202 15.10 -34.40 -5.89
N SER A 203 15.31 -34.85 -4.67
CA SER A 203 15.63 -36.25 -4.35
C SER A 203 14.52 -37.22 -4.81
N ASP A 204 13.25 -36.88 -4.56
CA ASP A 204 12.12 -37.69 -5.01
C ASP A 204 12.04 -37.75 -6.54
N PHE A 205 12.34 -36.65 -7.24
CA PHE A 205 12.36 -36.64 -8.71
C PHE A 205 13.54 -37.43 -9.30
N GLU A 206 14.74 -37.31 -8.74
CA GLU A 206 15.90 -38.09 -9.15
C GLU A 206 15.69 -39.59 -8.93
N GLU A 207 15.06 -39.97 -7.82
CA GLU A 207 14.67 -41.36 -7.55
C GLU A 207 13.61 -41.86 -8.55
N CYS A 208 12.71 -41.00 -9.03
CA CYS A 208 11.79 -41.35 -10.12
C CYS A 208 12.54 -41.75 -11.40
N LEU A 209 13.50 -40.93 -11.82
CA LEU A 209 14.30 -41.18 -13.02
C LEU A 209 15.16 -42.44 -12.89
N LYS A 210 15.80 -42.62 -11.73
CA LYS A 210 16.58 -43.83 -11.45
C LYS A 210 15.72 -45.09 -11.51
N ALA A 211 14.55 -45.09 -10.84
CA ALA A 211 13.64 -46.22 -10.85
C ALA A 211 13.05 -46.47 -12.26
N TRP A 212 12.90 -45.44 -13.08
CA TRP A 212 12.48 -45.56 -14.48
C TRP A 212 13.51 -46.32 -15.32
N GLU A 213 14.79 -45.97 -15.21
CA GLU A 213 15.87 -46.68 -15.90
C GLU A 213 15.97 -48.15 -15.45
N GLU A 214 15.84 -48.40 -14.15
CA GLU A 214 15.79 -49.77 -13.61
C GLU A 214 14.57 -50.55 -14.13
N TYR A 215 13.42 -49.89 -14.29
CA TYR A 215 12.21 -50.47 -14.90
C TYR A 215 12.41 -50.82 -16.38
N LYS A 216 13.00 -49.91 -17.18
CA LYS A 216 13.29 -50.16 -18.61
C LYS A 216 14.28 -51.30 -18.78
N SER A 217 15.38 -51.29 -18.05
CA SER A 217 16.39 -52.37 -18.05
C SER A 217 15.79 -53.75 -17.72
N ALA A 218 14.90 -53.82 -16.72
CA ALA A 218 14.20 -55.04 -16.38
C ALA A 218 13.19 -55.48 -17.46
N SER A 219 12.51 -54.53 -18.09
CA SER A 219 11.52 -54.79 -19.15
C SER A 219 12.16 -55.23 -20.47
N ASP A 220 13.38 -54.78 -20.75
CA ASP A 220 14.17 -55.24 -21.91
C ASP A 220 14.57 -56.71 -21.78
N THR A 221 14.76 -57.18 -20.54
CA THR A 221 15.11 -58.58 -20.24
C THR A 221 13.88 -59.50 -20.27
N PHE A 222 12.71 -58.98 -19.92
CA PHE A 222 11.45 -59.73 -19.93
C PHE A 222 10.28 -58.87 -20.40
N ASN A 223 9.77 -59.17 -21.59
CA ASN A 223 8.69 -58.41 -22.21
C ASN A 223 7.35 -58.62 -21.47
N ILE A 224 6.87 -57.56 -20.82
CA ILE A 224 5.55 -57.52 -20.16
C ILE A 224 4.44 -56.91 -21.05
N GLY A 225 4.70 -56.62 -22.32
CA GLY A 225 3.71 -56.05 -23.25
C GLY A 225 3.51 -54.54 -23.13
N TYR A 226 4.43 -53.86 -22.46
CA TYR A 226 4.49 -52.39 -22.39
C TYR A 226 5.80 -51.90 -23.02
N ASP A 227 5.71 -50.88 -23.87
CA ASP A 227 6.88 -50.20 -24.46
C ASP A 227 6.75 -48.69 -24.29
N GLN A 228 6.96 -48.25 -23.06
CA GLN A 228 6.77 -46.87 -22.66
C GLN A 228 8.09 -46.09 -22.80
N GLU A 229 7.98 -44.82 -23.15
CA GLU A 229 9.05 -43.85 -23.23
C GLU A 229 8.73 -42.66 -22.30
N MET A 230 9.74 -42.17 -21.58
CA MET A 230 9.60 -40.99 -20.71
C MET A 230 10.45 -39.85 -21.26
N SER A 231 9.84 -38.67 -21.38
CA SER A 231 10.53 -37.42 -21.71
C SER A 231 10.36 -36.39 -20.61
N VAL A 232 11.45 -35.67 -20.33
CA VAL A 232 11.53 -34.68 -19.25
C VAL A 232 11.32 -33.26 -19.83
N VAL A 233 10.37 -32.52 -19.27
CA VAL A 233 9.97 -31.17 -19.72
C VAL A 233 10.35 -30.13 -18.65
N PRO A 234 10.93 -28.97 -19.03
CA PRO A 234 11.32 -27.94 -18.06
C PRO A 234 10.12 -27.22 -17.43
N VAL A 235 10.28 -26.73 -16.20
CA VAL A 235 9.34 -25.80 -15.55
C VAL A 235 9.85 -24.38 -15.73
N ASN A 236 9.24 -23.61 -16.64
CA ASN A 236 9.69 -22.26 -16.98
C ASN A 236 8.82 -21.17 -16.33
N VAL A 237 7.51 -21.40 -16.27
CA VAL A 237 6.55 -20.40 -15.80
C VAL A 237 5.99 -20.78 -14.44
N TYR A 238 6.32 -19.97 -13.43
CA TYR A 238 5.89 -20.13 -12.05
C TYR A 238 4.36 -20.24 -11.94
N ARG A 239 3.88 -21.34 -11.34
CA ARG A 239 2.45 -21.67 -11.17
C ARG A 239 1.63 -21.88 -12.45
N LEU A 240 2.26 -22.04 -13.61
CA LEU A 240 1.59 -22.57 -14.80
C LEU A 240 2.14 -23.95 -15.16
N ASP A 241 3.46 -24.09 -15.15
CA ASP A 241 4.13 -25.36 -15.44
C ASP A 241 4.20 -26.23 -14.17
N GLY A 242 4.20 -27.55 -14.33
CA GLY A 242 4.39 -28.50 -13.22
C GLY A 242 3.16 -28.74 -12.32
N LEU A 243 2.02 -28.11 -12.59
CA LEU A 243 0.80 -28.25 -11.78
C LEU A 243 -0.15 -29.36 -12.24
N GLU A 244 0.15 -30.04 -13.35
CA GLU A 244 -0.68 -31.14 -13.84
C GLU A 244 -0.61 -32.35 -12.91
N SER A 245 -1.72 -32.66 -12.26
CA SER A 245 -1.81 -33.67 -11.19
C SER A 245 -2.03 -35.10 -11.67
N LYS A 246 -2.16 -35.33 -12.99
CA LYS A 246 -2.55 -36.62 -13.55
C LYS A 246 -1.70 -37.01 -14.77
N ILE A 247 -0.41 -37.25 -14.53
CA ILE A 247 0.42 -37.90 -15.55
C ILE A 247 0.15 -39.41 -15.51
N ASN A 248 -0.32 -39.95 -16.62
CA ASN A 248 -0.61 -41.38 -16.76
C ASN A 248 0.67 -42.14 -17.15
N PHE A 249 1.27 -42.87 -16.21
CA PHE A 249 2.48 -43.66 -16.47
C PHE A 249 2.21 -44.94 -17.28
N LEU A 250 0.96 -45.22 -17.64
CA LEU A 250 0.59 -46.41 -18.42
C LEU A 250 0.48 -46.15 -19.92
N GLN A 251 0.65 -44.90 -20.37
CA GLN A 251 0.63 -44.53 -21.77
C GLN A 251 2.01 -44.75 -22.43
N GLU A 252 2.05 -44.88 -23.74
CA GLU A 252 3.30 -45.11 -24.49
C GLU A 252 4.29 -43.95 -24.34
N LYS A 253 3.83 -42.70 -24.30
CA LYS A 253 4.68 -41.50 -24.16
C LYS A 253 4.34 -40.72 -22.91
N ILE A 254 5.24 -40.73 -21.94
CA ILE A 254 5.05 -40.11 -20.63
C ILE A 254 5.86 -38.81 -20.59
N GLU A 255 5.19 -37.68 -20.45
CA GLU A 255 5.84 -36.40 -20.21
C GLU A 255 5.85 -36.10 -18.71
N VAL A 256 7.05 -35.89 -18.16
CA VAL A 256 7.24 -35.56 -16.74
C VAL A 256 7.94 -34.21 -16.60
N TRP A 257 7.48 -33.40 -15.65
CA TRP A 257 8.11 -32.11 -15.32
C TRP A 257 9.43 -32.28 -14.57
N ASN A 258 10.44 -31.49 -14.95
CA ASN A 258 11.77 -31.51 -14.35
C ASN A 258 11.83 -30.70 -13.05
N TYR A 259 11.39 -31.30 -11.95
CA TYR A 259 11.40 -30.62 -10.66
C TYR A 259 12.81 -30.41 -10.10
N ALA A 260 13.79 -31.27 -10.44
CA ALA A 260 15.18 -31.10 -9.99
C ALA A 260 15.84 -29.87 -10.62
N ASP A 261 15.71 -29.70 -11.95
CA ASP A 261 16.24 -28.52 -12.66
C ASP A 261 15.57 -27.22 -12.17
N TRP A 262 14.25 -27.27 -11.90
CA TRP A 262 13.54 -26.13 -11.31
C TRP A 262 14.10 -25.75 -9.93
N VAL A 263 14.33 -26.74 -9.06
CA VAL A 263 14.94 -26.52 -7.73
C VAL A 263 16.31 -25.87 -7.88
N ASP A 264 17.19 -26.43 -8.72
CA ASP A 264 18.56 -25.94 -8.88
C ASP A 264 18.60 -24.52 -9.43
N LYS A 265 17.82 -24.22 -10.48
CA LYS A 265 17.74 -22.86 -11.06
C LYS A 265 17.13 -21.85 -10.09
N THR A 266 16.12 -22.26 -9.33
CA THR A 266 15.49 -21.37 -8.34
C THR A 266 16.45 -21.05 -7.21
N ARG A 267 17.18 -22.06 -6.71
CA ARG A 267 18.21 -21.88 -5.69
C ARG A 267 19.36 -20.99 -6.18
N GLU A 268 19.83 -21.20 -7.40
CA GLU A 268 20.85 -20.35 -8.03
C GLU A 268 20.40 -18.89 -8.12
N ALA A 269 19.18 -18.64 -8.61
CA ALA A 269 18.63 -17.28 -8.72
C ALA A 269 18.48 -16.61 -7.34
N ILE A 270 18.03 -17.35 -6.32
CA ILE A 270 17.90 -16.82 -4.96
C ILE A 270 19.26 -16.43 -4.39
N HIS A 271 20.28 -17.29 -4.47
CA HIS A 271 21.61 -16.97 -3.96
C HIS A 271 22.29 -15.84 -4.74
N ALA A 272 22.08 -15.76 -6.05
CA ALA A 272 22.65 -14.70 -6.87
C ALA A 272 22.00 -13.32 -6.61
N GLU A 273 20.67 -13.29 -6.44
CA GLU A 273 19.91 -12.04 -6.39
C GLU A 273 19.54 -11.62 -4.96
N ILE A 274 19.01 -12.53 -4.14
CA ILE A 274 18.46 -12.20 -2.82
C ILE A 274 19.54 -12.09 -1.76
N ASP A 275 20.54 -12.97 -1.75
CA ASP A 275 21.64 -12.85 -0.79
C ASP A 275 22.47 -11.59 -1.07
N LYS A 276 22.68 -11.26 -2.35
CA LYS A 276 23.27 -9.98 -2.76
C LYS A 276 22.42 -8.81 -2.28
N LEU A 277 21.10 -8.83 -2.52
CA LEU A 277 20.20 -7.77 -2.04
C LEU A 277 20.29 -7.59 -0.53
N ARG A 278 20.25 -8.68 0.26
CA ARG A 278 20.35 -8.63 1.73
C ARG A 278 21.69 -8.01 2.18
N LEU A 279 22.80 -8.39 1.53
CA LEU A 279 24.11 -7.81 1.80
C LEU A 279 24.17 -6.32 1.45
N ASP A 280 23.62 -5.92 0.30
CA ASP A 280 23.61 -4.54 -0.15
C ASP A 280 22.74 -3.66 0.76
N LEU A 281 21.60 -4.17 1.24
CA LEU A 281 20.79 -3.49 2.26
C LEU A 281 21.56 -3.30 3.57
N ALA A 282 22.26 -4.32 4.06
CA ALA A 282 23.06 -4.21 5.28
C ALA A 282 24.20 -3.19 5.14
N LYS A 283 24.92 -3.22 4.01
CA LYS A 283 25.98 -2.24 3.70
C LYS A 283 25.44 -0.82 3.60
N GLU A 284 24.31 -0.63 2.93
CA GLU A 284 23.69 0.67 2.79
C GLU A 284 23.23 1.20 4.16
N ASN A 285 22.64 0.35 5.00
CA ASN A 285 22.27 0.74 6.36
C ASN A 285 23.48 1.26 7.16
N LEU A 286 24.59 0.51 7.15
CA LEU A 286 25.83 0.92 7.82
C LEU A 286 26.42 2.22 7.25
N ARG A 287 26.34 2.41 5.92
CA ARG A 287 26.76 3.66 5.27
C ARG A 287 25.92 4.84 5.74
N LEU A 288 24.60 4.68 5.77
CA LEU A 288 23.66 5.72 6.22
C LEU A 288 23.90 6.07 7.69
N ASP A 289 24.03 5.06 8.56
CA ASP A 289 24.30 5.27 10.00
C ASP A 289 25.60 6.04 10.22
N ARG A 290 26.68 5.63 9.54
CA ARG A 290 27.97 6.31 9.64
C ARG A 290 27.90 7.77 9.17
N ARG A 291 27.15 8.05 8.10
CA ARG A 291 26.97 9.41 7.59
C ARG A 291 26.18 10.28 8.57
N ILE A 292 25.16 9.72 9.22
CA ILE A 292 24.43 10.41 10.30
C ILE A 292 25.35 10.74 11.47
N GLU A 293 26.18 9.78 11.92
CA GLU A 293 27.15 10.01 13.00
C GLU A 293 28.24 11.04 12.63
N GLN A 294 28.59 11.14 11.34
CA GLN A 294 29.60 12.08 10.82
C GLN A 294 29.04 13.45 10.44
N ALA A 295 27.72 13.64 10.44
CA ALA A 295 27.06 14.86 9.98
C ALA A 295 27.59 16.12 10.68
N GLU A 296 27.68 16.11 12.02
CA GLU A 296 28.17 17.25 12.79
C GLU A 296 29.68 17.50 12.61
N PRO A 297 30.57 16.50 12.73
CA PRO A 297 31.99 16.66 12.41
C PRO A 297 32.25 17.17 10.98
N ASP A 298 31.53 16.65 9.98
CA ASP A 298 31.68 17.02 8.58
C ASP A 298 31.24 18.47 8.35
N PHE A 299 30.15 18.90 9.00
CA PHE A 299 29.70 20.29 8.96
C PHE A 299 30.77 21.25 9.51
N ILE A 300 31.34 20.94 10.67
CA ILE A 300 32.38 21.79 11.30
C ILE A 300 33.62 21.92 10.40
N ARG A 301 33.91 20.89 9.58
CA ARG A 301 35.06 20.85 8.66
C ARG A 301 34.77 21.40 7.26
N ASP A 302 33.56 21.87 7.00
CA ASP A 302 33.10 22.29 5.66
C ASP A 302 33.18 21.14 4.63
N GLN A 303 32.85 19.92 5.07
CA GLN A 303 32.87 18.67 4.29
C GLN A 303 31.48 18.01 4.26
N PHE A 304 30.44 18.74 4.65
CA PHE A 304 29.08 18.22 4.68
C PHE A 304 28.54 18.01 3.25
N GLU A 305 28.10 16.79 2.97
CA GLU A 305 27.42 16.47 1.72
C GLU A 305 26.04 15.87 2.01
N PRO A 306 24.96 16.35 1.37
CA PRO A 306 23.62 15.83 1.57
C PRO A 306 23.57 14.31 1.38
N LEU A 307 23.04 13.61 2.39
CA LEU A 307 22.93 12.17 2.36
C LEU A 307 21.78 11.77 1.43
N LYS A 308 22.07 10.98 0.41
CA LYS A 308 21.05 10.34 -0.42
C LYS A 308 21.11 8.83 -0.29
N VAL A 309 19.96 8.18 -0.22
CA VAL A 309 19.88 6.72 -0.31
C VAL A 309 20.26 6.26 -1.71
N SER A 310 20.99 5.15 -1.82
CA SER A 310 21.38 4.56 -3.11
C SER A 310 20.15 4.17 -3.94
N LYS A 311 20.00 4.81 -5.12
CA LYS A 311 18.93 4.50 -6.07
C LYS A 311 19.00 3.05 -6.57
N GLU A 312 20.21 2.50 -6.73
CA GLU A 312 20.40 1.11 -7.15
C GLU A 312 19.88 0.14 -6.08
N VAL A 313 20.19 0.38 -4.81
CA VAL A 313 19.71 -0.45 -3.69
C VAL A 313 18.18 -0.41 -3.61
N LEU A 314 17.58 0.79 -3.70
CA LEU A 314 16.12 0.94 -3.70
C LEU A 314 15.46 0.28 -4.92
N PHE A 315 16.07 0.38 -6.11
CA PHE A 315 15.56 -0.28 -7.30
C PHE A 315 15.56 -1.80 -7.16
N ASN A 316 16.67 -2.37 -6.68
CA ASN A 316 16.79 -3.81 -6.45
C ASN A 316 15.83 -4.29 -5.36
N LEU A 317 15.62 -3.51 -4.30
CA LEU A 317 14.61 -3.79 -3.27
C LEU A 317 13.20 -3.83 -3.88
N ARG A 318 12.81 -2.78 -4.61
CA ARG A 318 11.48 -2.65 -5.24
C ARG A 318 11.20 -3.70 -6.31
N LYS A 319 12.24 -4.29 -6.91
CA LYS A 319 12.08 -5.45 -7.82
C LYS A 319 11.34 -6.60 -7.14
N TYR A 320 11.60 -6.85 -5.86
CA TYR A 320 10.99 -7.96 -5.09
C TYR A 320 9.94 -7.50 -4.08
N ASP A 321 10.10 -6.34 -3.44
CA ASP A 321 9.17 -5.85 -2.42
C ASP A 321 8.90 -4.34 -2.55
N LEU A 322 7.72 -3.99 -3.08
CA LEU A 322 7.26 -2.61 -3.19
C LEU A 322 6.82 -2.01 -1.85
N ASN A 323 6.50 -2.87 -0.86
CA ASN A 323 5.96 -2.46 0.44
C ASN A 323 6.96 -2.76 1.58
N SER A 324 8.25 -2.85 1.28
CA SER A 324 9.28 -3.09 2.27
C SER A 324 9.29 -2.02 3.36
N VAL A 325 9.52 -2.44 4.61
CA VAL A 325 9.77 -1.56 5.76
C VAL A 325 11.16 -0.91 5.71
N ILE A 326 12.12 -1.51 5.00
CA ILE A 326 13.50 -1.02 4.94
C ILE A 326 13.60 0.27 4.15
N GLU A 327 12.82 0.41 3.07
CA GLU A 327 12.80 1.61 2.24
C GLU A 327 12.47 2.88 3.04
N PRO A 328 11.33 2.99 3.76
CA PRO A 328 11.04 4.19 4.54
C PRO A 328 12.04 4.40 5.68
N ILE A 329 12.64 3.34 6.24
CA ILE A 329 13.74 3.48 7.21
C ILE A 329 14.94 4.20 6.59
N PHE A 330 15.33 3.85 5.36
CA PHE A 330 16.44 4.51 4.66
C PHE A 330 16.09 5.96 4.29
N ILE A 331 14.88 6.19 3.80
CA ILE A 331 14.41 7.56 3.49
C ILE A 331 14.38 8.42 4.77
N TYR A 332 13.97 7.84 5.90
CA TYR A 332 14.00 8.52 7.18
C TYR A 332 15.43 8.90 7.59
N LYS A 333 16.41 8.01 7.38
CA LYS A 333 17.83 8.30 7.64
C LYS A 333 18.37 9.47 6.80
N GLU A 334 17.97 9.56 5.55
CA GLU A 334 18.25 10.73 4.70
C GLU A 334 17.63 12.01 5.30
N LYS A 335 16.34 11.97 5.69
CA LYS A 335 15.68 13.11 6.34
C LYS A 335 16.34 13.50 7.66
N LYS A 336 16.73 12.53 8.49
CA LYS A 336 17.42 12.75 9.76
C LYS A 336 18.77 13.45 9.56
N HIS A 337 19.52 13.07 8.54
CA HIS A 337 20.77 13.73 8.20
C HIS A 337 20.56 15.20 7.78
N ASP A 338 19.51 15.47 6.99
CA ASP A 338 19.14 16.84 6.63
C ASP A 338 18.67 17.65 7.84
N LEU A 339 17.96 17.04 8.80
CA LEU A 339 17.56 17.70 10.04
C LEU A 339 18.76 18.12 10.88
N ILE A 340 19.76 17.23 11.04
CA ILE A 340 20.99 17.53 11.79
C ILE A 340 21.72 18.73 11.17
N TYR A 341 21.83 18.80 9.85
CA TYR A 341 22.43 19.93 9.16
C TYR A 341 21.75 21.26 9.51
N GLN A 342 20.42 21.28 9.38
CA GLN A 342 19.63 22.48 9.63
C GLN A 342 19.67 22.90 11.10
N GLU A 343 19.70 21.93 12.03
CA GLU A 343 19.87 22.19 13.45
C GLU A 343 21.22 22.89 13.73
N ILE A 344 22.33 22.39 13.18
CA ILE A 344 23.64 23.00 13.37
C ILE A 344 23.70 24.40 12.75
N LEU A 345 23.14 24.57 11.54
CA LEU A 345 23.02 25.86 10.88
C LEU A 345 22.24 26.87 11.74
N SER A 346 21.11 26.45 12.33
CA SER A 346 20.32 27.30 13.23
C SER A 346 21.12 27.74 14.47
N LYS A 347 21.86 26.81 15.11
CA LYS A 347 22.68 27.10 16.29
C LYS A 347 23.78 28.11 16.00
N GLN A 348 24.45 27.99 14.86
CA GLN A 348 25.48 28.95 14.46
C GLN A 348 24.89 30.35 14.27
N LEU A 349 23.74 30.45 13.61
CA LEU A 349 23.10 31.73 13.31
C LEU A 349 22.52 32.40 14.56
N ASP A 350 22.12 31.63 15.57
CA ASP A 350 21.70 32.17 16.86
C ASP A 350 22.81 32.89 17.60
N THR A 351 24.06 32.45 17.45
CA THR A 351 25.22 33.09 18.10
C THR A 351 25.70 34.37 17.41
N ALA A 352 25.32 34.60 16.16
CA ALA A 352 25.71 35.80 15.43
C ALA A 352 24.75 36.97 15.73
N THR A 353 25.32 38.03 16.31
CA THR A 353 24.64 39.24 16.76
C THR A 353 24.26 40.20 15.63
N THR A 354 24.75 39.97 14.41
CA THR A 354 24.55 40.85 13.24
C THR A 354 23.60 40.27 12.18
N LEU A 355 23.01 39.10 12.43
CA LEU A 355 22.11 38.46 11.47
C LEU A 355 20.70 39.03 11.53
N ASP A 356 20.17 39.26 10.34
CA ASP A 356 18.79 39.66 10.08
C ASP A 356 17.77 38.68 10.71
N MET A 357 16.77 39.25 11.41
CA MET A 357 15.75 38.50 12.14
C MET A 357 14.91 37.62 11.21
N ASP A 358 14.61 38.11 10.00
CA ASP A 358 13.83 37.38 9.00
C ASP A 358 14.51 36.09 8.56
N ARG A 359 15.84 36.11 8.46
CA ARG A 359 16.62 34.91 8.13
C ARG A 359 16.57 33.85 9.23
N LYS A 360 16.54 34.26 10.51
CA LYS A 360 16.40 33.32 11.65
C LYS A 360 15.02 32.67 11.65
N LEU A 361 13.97 33.49 11.49
CA LEU A 361 12.60 33.01 11.37
C LEU A 361 12.46 32.02 10.21
N TYR A 362 13.04 32.34 9.04
CA TYR A 362 13.03 31.48 7.85
C TYR A 362 13.52 30.07 8.15
N LEU A 363 14.67 29.95 8.82
CA LEU A 363 15.26 28.66 9.13
C LEU A 363 14.47 27.86 10.15
N TYR A 364 13.93 28.49 11.19
CA TYR A 364 13.04 27.80 12.12
C TYR A 364 11.76 27.32 11.42
N GLY A 365 11.20 28.12 10.52
CA GLY A 365 10.05 27.72 9.70
C GLY A 365 10.36 26.49 8.84
N GLN A 366 11.50 26.50 8.14
CA GLN A 366 11.97 25.33 7.40
C GLN A 366 12.17 24.11 8.30
N MET A 367 12.67 24.30 9.53
CA MET A 367 12.88 23.22 10.47
C MET A 367 11.58 22.53 10.87
N VAL A 368 10.56 23.30 11.22
CA VAL A 368 9.24 22.75 11.55
C VAL A 368 8.68 21.94 10.36
N ASN A 369 8.84 22.43 9.13
CA ASN A 369 8.37 21.71 7.94
C ASN A 369 9.16 20.41 7.68
N HIS A 370 10.49 20.45 7.76
CA HIS A 370 11.33 19.27 7.57
C HIS A 370 11.08 18.18 8.64
N ILE A 371 10.78 18.57 9.88
CA ILE A 371 10.42 17.62 10.93
C ILE A 371 9.10 16.91 10.59
N LYS A 372 8.10 17.65 10.10
CA LYS A 372 6.83 17.06 9.66
C LYS A 372 7.00 16.08 8.49
N ASP A 373 7.85 16.41 7.52
CA ASP A 373 8.24 15.49 6.46
C ASP A 373 8.83 14.18 7.03
N ALA A 374 9.73 14.31 8.00
CA ALA A 374 10.37 13.17 8.64
C ALA A 374 9.35 12.30 9.41
N ASP A 375 8.42 12.92 10.15
CA ASP A 375 7.32 12.23 10.83
C ASP A 375 6.37 11.51 9.85
N THR A 376 6.16 12.09 8.67
CA THR A 376 5.37 11.45 7.60
C THR A 376 6.05 10.16 7.13
N VAL A 377 7.38 10.17 6.99
CA VAL A 377 8.15 8.95 6.66
C VAL A 377 8.11 7.94 7.82
N LEU A 378 8.17 8.39 9.07
CA LEU A 378 8.03 7.51 10.24
C LEU A 378 6.66 6.83 10.31
N ASN A 379 5.57 7.49 9.88
CA ASN A 379 4.26 6.84 9.73
C ASN A 379 4.32 5.67 8.73
N ASP A 380 5.08 5.83 7.66
CA ASP A 380 5.29 4.79 6.67
C ASP A 380 6.14 3.63 7.21
N VAL A 381 7.15 3.92 8.05
CA VAL A 381 7.91 2.88 8.78
C VAL A 381 6.97 2.08 9.70
N GLU A 382 6.19 2.76 10.54
CA GLU A 382 5.27 2.12 11.48
C GLU A 382 4.21 1.27 10.77
N ARG A 383 3.58 1.82 9.71
CA ARG A 383 2.57 1.10 8.91
C ARG A 383 3.12 -0.18 8.28
N ARG A 384 4.39 -0.16 7.85
CA ARG A 384 5.05 -1.29 7.17
C ARG A 384 5.77 -2.23 8.13
N ASN A 385 5.91 -1.89 9.41
CA ASN A 385 6.51 -2.74 10.43
C ASN A 385 5.54 -3.87 10.85
N THR A 386 5.45 -4.91 10.02
CA THR A 386 4.52 -6.03 10.17
C THR A 386 5.25 -7.37 10.29
N GLU A 387 4.55 -8.41 10.74
CA GLU A 387 5.10 -9.78 10.79
C GLU A 387 5.58 -10.26 9.42
N ALA A 388 4.88 -9.88 8.34
CA ALA A 388 5.28 -10.20 6.98
C ALA A 388 6.62 -9.54 6.61
N SER A 389 6.82 -8.28 7.00
CA SER A 389 8.10 -7.58 6.80
C SER A 389 9.23 -8.24 7.60
N MET A 390 8.93 -8.67 8.83
CA MET A 390 9.86 -9.40 9.69
C MET A 390 10.27 -10.74 9.07
N ALA A 391 9.33 -11.47 8.47
CA ALA A 391 9.60 -12.74 7.81
C ALA A 391 10.49 -12.59 6.55
N LYS A 392 10.32 -11.50 5.80
CA LYS A 392 11.12 -11.22 4.58
C LYS A 392 12.56 -10.78 4.88
N TYR A 393 12.77 -10.04 5.97
CA TYR A 393 14.07 -9.44 6.31
C TYR A 393 14.50 -9.71 7.77
N PRO A 394 14.51 -10.97 8.24
CA PRO A 394 14.66 -11.28 9.66
C PRO A 394 16.02 -10.86 10.22
N GLU A 395 17.10 -11.18 9.51
CA GLU A 395 18.47 -10.85 9.94
C GLU A 395 18.71 -9.35 9.96
N PHE A 396 18.34 -8.65 8.88
CA PHE A 396 18.49 -7.19 8.81
C PHE A 396 17.80 -6.49 10.00
N LEU A 397 16.54 -6.86 10.28
CA LEU A 397 15.76 -6.24 11.34
C LEU A 397 16.27 -6.61 12.73
N ARG A 398 16.70 -7.87 12.96
CA ARG A 398 17.30 -8.29 14.23
C ARG A 398 18.63 -7.60 14.49
N THR A 399 19.53 -7.58 13.51
CA THR A 399 20.87 -7.03 13.67
C THR A 399 20.86 -5.53 13.89
N HIS A 400 20.06 -4.78 13.12
CA HIS A 400 20.11 -3.32 13.14
C HIS A 400 19.04 -2.67 14.03
N TYR A 401 17.94 -3.37 14.32
CA TYR A 401 16.80 -2.81 15.04
C TYR A 401 16.25 -3.72 16.13
N GLN A 402 16.91 -4.82 16.49
CA GLN A 402 16.43 -5.76 17.52
C GLN A 402 15.02 -6.32 17.22
N GLY A 403 14.69 -6.46 15.92
CA GLY A 403 13.41 -6.94 15.44
C GLY A 403 12.32 -5.86 15.38
N MET A 404 11.06 -6.27 15.21
CA MET A 404 9.94 -5.35 15.05
C MET A 404 9.76 -4.39 16.23
N SER A 405 9.99 -4.85 17.46
CA SER A 405 9.84 -4.03 18.66
C SER A 405 10.83 -2.88 18.70
N GLY A 406 12.08 -3.09 18.29
CA GLY A 406 13.06 -2.01 18.27
C GLY A 406 12.89 -1.06 17.09
N VAL A 407 12.31 -1.50 15.96
CA VAL A 407 11.81 -0.57 14.93
C VAL A 407 10.72 0.35 15.50
N SER A 408 9.74 -0.19 16.21
CA SER A 408 8.69 0.62 16.86
C SER A 408 9.24 1.55 17.94
N GLN A 409 10.27 1.10 18.68
CA GLN A 409 10.96 1.92 19.66
C GLN A 409 11.72 3.07 18.99
N MET A 410 12.41 2.81 17.88
CA MET A 410 13.08 3.82 17.08
C MET A 410 12.08 4.88 16.60
N VAL A 411 10.96 4.47 15.98
CA VAL A 411 9.89 5.39 15.57
C VAL A 411 9.39 6.24 16.74
N SER A 412 9.12 5.63 17.89
CA SER A 412 8.61 6.33 19.07
C SER A 412 9.63 7.33 19.64
N SER A 413 10.91 6.93 19.70
CA SER A 413 11.99 7.78 20.19
C SER A 413 12.18 8.99 19.29
N GLU A 414 12.25 8.77 17.98
CA GLU A 414 12.45 9.84 17.00
C GLU A 414 11.26 10.82 16.99
N ARG A 415 10.02 10.32 17.06
CA ARG A 415 8.82 11.19 17.19
C ARG A 415 8.86 12.06 18.44
N ASN A 416 9.32 11.52 19.57
CA ASN A 416 9.43 12.30 20.81
C ASN A 416 10.47 13.42 20.69
N THR A 417 11.61 13.14 20.04
CA THR A 417 12.61 14.15 19.71
C THR A 417 12.02 15.21 18.78
N ASN A 418 11.45 14.80 17.65
CA ASN A 418 10.79 15.67 16.68
C ASN A 418 9.73 16.59 17.31
N ALA A 419 8.87 16.04 18.19
CA ALA A 419 7.86 16.82 18.89
C ALA A 419 8.47 17.86 19.85
N THR A 420 9.58 17.52 20.49
CA THR A 420 10.33 18.44 21.36
C THR A 420 10.96 19.56 20.55
N ASP A 421 11.59 19.23 19.42
CA ASP A 421 12.27 20.19 18.56
C ASP A 421 11.28 21.14 17.90
N VAL A 422 10.15 20.64 17.39
CA VAL A 422 9.05 21.48 16.87
C VAL A 422 8.58 22.46 17.94
N LYS A 423 8.36 22.00 19.17
CA LYS A 423 7.95 22.88 20.27
C LYS A 423 8.97 24.00 20.51
N ASN A 424 10.25 23.66 20.52
CA ASN A 424 11.33 24.64 20.72
C ASN A 424 11.39 25.66 19.58
N TYR A 425 11.35 25.21 18.32
CA TYR A 425 11.38 26.11 17.16
C TYR A 425 10.13 27.00 17.08
N VAL A 426 8.95 26.45 17.37
CA VAL A 426 7.70 27.22 17.43
C VAL A 426 7.78 28.29 18.51
N GLN A 427 8.30 27.96 19.70
CA GLN A 427 8.50 28.93 20.77
C GLN A 427 9.49 30.04 20.34
N SER A 428 10.61 29.68 19.70
CA SER A 428 11.57 30.67 19.19
C SER A 428 10.98 31.57 18.11
N ILE A 429 10.11 31.03 17.24
CA ILE A 429 9.36 31.83 16.25
C ILE A 429 8.40 32.79 16.98
N GLN A 430 7.66 32.30 17.98
CA GLN A 430 6.73 33.09 18.77
C GLN A 430 7.42 34.24 19.49
N ASP A 431 8.46 33.95 20.26
CA ASP A 431 9.18 34.96 21.07
C ASP A 431 9.69 36.09 20.19
N ARG A 432 10.28 35.76 19.03
CA ARG A 432 10.82 36.74 18.06
C ARG A 432 9.71 37.55 17.38
N LEU A 433 8.63 36.90 16.94
CA LEU A 433 7.52 37.61 16.30
C LEU A 433 6.77 38.50 17.31
N TYR A 434 6.62 38.06 18.56
CA TYR A 434 6.06 38.91 19.62
C TYR A 434 6.96 40.12 19.91
N GLU A 435 8.29 39.96 19.95
CA GLU A 435 9.23 41.08 20.08
C GLU A 435 9.05 42.09 18.93
N MET A 436 8.97 41.60 17.68
CA MET A 436 8.74 42.44 16.51
C MET A 436 7.41 43.21 16.58
N PHE A 437 6.34 42.57 17.08
CA PHE A 437 5.04 43.23 17.17
C PHE A 437 4.88 44.12 18.42
N GLN A 438 5.63 43.90 19.50
CA GLN A 438 5.58 44.76 20.68
C GLN A 438 6.27 46.11 20.47
N ALA A 439 7.28 46.19 19.60
CA ALA A 439 7.97 47.45 19.27
C ALA A 439 7.03 48.56 18.76
N ASP A 440 5.86 48.18 18.22
CA ASP A 440 4.85 49.10 17.66
C ASP A 440 3.94 49.75 18.72
N THR A 441 4.11 49.43 20.02
CA THR A 441 3.23 49.90 21.10
C THR A 441 3.63 51.24 21.72
N LEU A 442 4.84 51.74 21.46
CA LEU A 442 5.31 53.04 21.96
C LEU A 442 4.64 54.19 21.19
N THR A 443 3.97 55.10 21.92
CA THR A 443 3.25 56.25 21.36
C THR A 443 4.21 57.35 20.90
N GLU A 444 4.96 57.08 19.84
CA GLU A 444 5.77 58.10 19.18
C GLU A 444 4.89 59.04 18.36
N THR A 445 5.13 60.35 18.50
CA THR A 445 4.39 61.39 17.77
C THR A 445 5.36 62.27 17.00
N ILE A 446 4.98 62.65 15.78
CA ILE A 446 5.74 63.56 14.92
C ILE A 446 4.90 64.82 14.68
N THR A 447 5.47 65.99 14.94
CA THR A 447 4.77 67.27 14.71
C THR A 447 4.97 67.77 13.28
N HIS A 448 3.89 68.12 12.59
CA HIS A 448 3.93 68.77 11.27
C HIS A 448 2.90 69.91 11.17
N LYS A 449 3.34 71.14 10.91
CA LYS A 449 2.46 72.32 10.74
C LYS A 449 1.38 72.46 11.84
N LYS A 450 1.74 72.21 13.11
CA LYS A 450 0.87 72.18 14.31
C LYS A 450 -0.07 70.97 14.44
N MET A 451 0.03 69.99 13.56
CA MET A 451 -0.63 68.69 13.70
C MET A 451 0.31 67.71 14.38
N GLU A 452 -0.22 66.89 15.29
CA GLU A 452 0.49 65.76 15.89
C GLU A 452 0.09 64.49 15.14
N LEU A 453 1.05 63.89 14.44
CA LEU A 453 0.89 62.61 13.76
C LEU A 453 1.30 61.50 14.72
N VAL A 454 0.35 60.66 15.11
CA VAL A 454 0.64 59.46 15.91
C VAL A 454 1.20 58.39 14.98
N MET A 455 2.41 57.90 15.28
CA MET A 455 3.06 56.86 14.46
C MET A 455 2.36 55.51 14.56
N ARG A 456 1.68 55.25 15.68
CA ARG A 456 0.98 53.98 15.92
C ARG A 456 -0.30 53.88 15.10
N GLU A 457 -0.47 52.73 14.45
CA GLU A 457 -1.68 52.36 13.73
C GLU A 457 -2.88 52.20 14.68
N GLN A 458 -4.05 52.68 14.28
CA GLN A 458 -5.28 52.64 15.05
C GLN A 458 -6.46 52.24 14.18
N LEU A 459 -7.49 51.66 14.80
CA LEU A 459 -8.73 51.35 14.10
C LEU A 459 -9.38 52.65 13.61
N SER A 460 -9.92 52.63 12.41
CA SER A 460 -10.67 53.75 11.85
C SER A 460 -11.93 54.04 12.68
N VAL A 461 -12.41 55.27 12.63
CA VAL A 461 -13.57 55.74 13.41
C VAL A 461 -14.50 56.59 12.55
N ASP A 462 -15.74 56.74 13.02
CA ASP A 462 -16.74 57.59 12.39
C ASP A 462 -16.36 59.07 12.43
N HIS A 463 -16.89 59.84 11.49
CA HIS A 463 -16.64 61.28 11.40
C HIS A 463 -16.91 62.01 12.73
N GLU A 464 -17.97 61.63 13.44
CA GLU A 464 -18.37 62.22 14.72
C GLU A 464 -17.38 61.93 15.86
N GLN A 465 -16.61 60.85 15.74
CA GLN A 465 -15.59 60.46 16.72
C GLN A 465 -14.21 61.05 16.39
N LEU A 466 -14.03 61.64 15.20
CA LEU A 466 -12.76 62.27 14.81
C LEU A 466 -12.53 63.58 15.56
N THR A 467 -11.32 63.69 16.11
CA THR A 467 -10.80 64.94 16.66
C THR A 467 -10.09 65.76 15.57
N THR A 468 -9.54 66.93 15.93
CA THR A 468 -8.72 67.75 15.03
C THR A 468 -7.34 67.15 14.74
N ALA A 469 -6.89 66.17 15.54
CA ALA A 469 -5.64 65.48 15.30
C ALA A 469 -5.82 64.37 14.24
N PRO A 470 -4.91 64.22 13.26
CA PRO A 470 -4.95 63.14 12.30
C PRO A 470 -4.87 61.77 12.98
N LEU A 471 -5.71 60.82 12.53
CA LEU A 471 -5.74 59.44 12.98
C LEU A 471 -5.05 58.54 11.96
N THR A 472 -3.90 58.00 12.31
CA THR A 472 -3.16 57.03 11.49
C THR A 472 -3.86 55.67 11.53
N THR A 473 -4.30 55.19 10.37
CA THR A 473 -4.97 53.88 10.23
C THR A 473 -4.15 52.88 9.44
N HIS A 474 -3.05 53.31 8.81
CA HIS A 474 -2.13 52.46 8.06
C HIS A 474 -0.70 52.95 8.28
N LYS A 475 0.24 52.03 8.48
CA LYS A 475 1.68 52.29 8.57
C LYS A 475 2.44 51.27 7.74
N ILE A 476 3.38 51.73 6.92
CA ILE A 476 4.31 50.88 6.18
C ILE A 476 5.73 51.37 6.44
N GLU A 477 6.61 50.45 6.80
CA GLU A 477 8.06 50.68 6.88
C GLU A 477 8.72 50.31 5.56
N ASN A 478 9.63 51.17 5.11
CA ASN A 478 10.47 50.96 3.93
C ASN A 478 11.79 50.30 4.34
N PHE A 479 12.48 49.69 3.37
CA PHE A 479 13.75 49.00 3.61
C PHE A 479 14.87 49.88 4.19
N ASP A 480 14.84 51.19 3.90
CA ASP A 480 15.80 52.16 4.42
C ASP A 480 15.48 52.66 5.85
N GLY A 481 14.37 52.20 6.45
CA GLY A 481 13.87 52.64 7.75
C GLY A 481 13.01 53.90 7.71
N SER A 482 12.66 54.41 6.52
CA SER A 482 11.64 55.45 6.35
C SER A 482 10.23 54.84 6.46
N TYR A 483 9.20 55.66 6.67
CA TYR A 483 7.82 55.18 6.80
C TYR A 483 6.86 55.91 5.86
N PHE A 484 5.81 55.21 5.43
CA PHE A 484 4.60 55.84 4.91
C PHE A 484 3.48 55.68 5.92
N LEU A 485 2.78 56.78 6.21
CA LEU A 485 1.57 56.77 7.03
C LEU A 485 0.36 57.14 6.17
N GLY A 486 -0.75 56.45 6.40
CA GLY A 486 -2.04 56.75 5.82
C GLY A 486 -3.11 56.80 6.91
N GLY A 487 -4.11 57.66 6.74
CA GLY A 487 -5.14 57.79 7.74
C GLY A 487 -6.21 58.79 7.38
N ILE A 488 -6.90 59.27 8.41
CA ILE A 488 -8.05 60.17 8.27
C ILE A 488 -7.90 61.39 9.17
N VAL A 489 -8.42 62.53 8.69
CA VAL A 489 -8.41 63.80 9.42
C VAL A 489 -9.73 64.52 9.20
N LYS A 490 -10.19 65.25 10.22
CA LYS A 490 -11.42 66.03 10.14
C LYS A 490 -11.17 67.34 9.40
N ASN A 491 -11.88 67.55 8.29
CA ASN A 491 -11.94 68.87 7.65
C ASN A 491 -13.08 69.68 8.27
N GLU A 492 -12.72 70.62 9.14
CA GLU A 492 -13.68 71.48 9.84
C GLU A 492 -14.39 72.48 8.91
N LYS A 493 -13.80 72.83 7.75
CA LYS A 493 -14.40 73.80 6.82
C LYS A 493 -15.56 73.19 6.03
N GLU A 494 -15.36 71.98 5.53
CA GLU A 494 -16.36 71.27 4.72
C GLU A 494 -17.24 70.33 5.56
N ASN A 495 -16.91 70.15 6.85
CA ASN A 495 -17.51 69.16 7.74
C ASN A 495 -17.52 67.75 7.14
N LYS A 496 -16.34 67.33 6.65
CA LYS A 496 -16.11 66.03 5.99
C LYS A 496 -14.90 65.32 6.58
N THR A 497 -14.83 64.02 6.36
CA THR A 497 -13.61 63.24 6.59
C THR A 497 -12.72 63.29 5.35
N GLU A 498 -11.45 63.65 5.54
CA GLU A 498 -10.42 63.62 4.51
C GLU A 498 -9.44 62.48 4.76
N ALA A 499 -8.90 61.91 3.69
CA ALA A 499 -7.77 61.00 3.78
C ALA A 499 -6.47 61.80 3.82
N PHE A 500 -5.52 61.40 4.66
CA PHE A 500 -4.14 61.90 4.57
C PHE A 500 -3.17 60.76 4.23
N VAL A 501 -2.11 61.11 3.52
CA VAL A 501 -0.96 60.23 3.26
C VAL A 501 0.30 61.06 3.43
N CYS A 502 1.31 60.51 4.11
CA CYS A 502 2.60 61.19 4.29
C CYS A 502 3.78 60.23 4.26
N GLY A 503 4.93 60.77 3.86
CA GLY A 503 6.24 60.12 3.95
C GLY A 503 7.03 60.66 5.13
N ILE A 504 7.56 59.77 5.95
CA ILE A 504 8.39 60.03 7.12
C ILE A 504 9.82 59.59 6.81
N THR A 505 10.80 60.46 6.99
CA THR A 505 12.21 60.17 6.75
C THR A 505 12.80 59.27 7.83
N THR A 506 14.00 58.73 7.60
CA THR A 506 14.75 57.91 8.57
C THR A 506 15.10 58.69 9.85
N GLU A 507 15.20 60.03 9.78
CA GLU A 507 15.37 60.92 10.93
C GLU A 507 14.05 61.21 11.67
N LYS A 508 12.97 60.50 11.33
CA LYS A 508 11.62 60.65 11.91
C LYS A 508 11.04 62.05 11.76
N THR A 509 11.20 62.63 10.57
CA THR A 509 10.58 63.91 10.19
C THR A 509 9.64 63.75 9.00
N VAL A 510 8.65 64.63 8.85
CA VAL A 510 7.73 64.58 7.70
C VAL A 510 8.42 65.11 6.45
N GLY A 511 8.72 64.23 5.49
CA GLY A 511 9.28 64.59 4.19
C GLY A 511 8.24 65.22 3.26
N TRP A 512 7.02 64.66 3.22
CA TRP A 512 5.88 65.21 2.48
C TRP A 512 4.56 64.80 3.14
N PHE A 513 3.51 65.60 2.93
CA PHE A 513 2.17 65.38 3.51
C PHE A 513 1.09 65.85 2.53
N ASN A 514 0.17 64.96 2.19
CA ASN A 514 -0.93 65.22 1.27
C ASN A 514 -2.28 64.89 1.92
N GLN A 515 -3.30 65.70 1.61
CA GLN A 515 -4.69 65.46 1.99
C GLN A 515 -5.53 65.30 0.73
N TYR A 516 -6.48 64.38 0.79
CA TYR A 516 -7.33 64.01 -0.33
C TYR A 516 -8.79 63.96 0.09
N ILE A 517 -9.62 64.59 -0.74
CA ILE A 517 -11.06 64.46 -0.72
C ILE A 517 -11.49 64.16 -2.16
N LEU A 518 -12.16 63.03 -2.35
CA LEU A 518 -12.63 62.61 -3.66
C LEU A 518 -13.81 63.48 -4.09
N GLN A 519 -13.82 63.87 -5.36
CA GLN A 519 -14.89 64.65 -5.96
C GLN A 519 -15.54 63.80 -7.07
N PHE A 520 -16.83 63.53 -6.94
CA PHE A 520 -17.57 62.70 -7.92
C PHE A 520 -18.43 63.53 -8.85
N ASP A 521 -19.04 64.60 -8.34
CA ASP A 521 -19.72 65.61 -9.17
C ASP A 521 -18.89 66.90 -9.25
N SER A 522 -18.45 67.23 -10.48
CA SER A 522 -17.71 68.45 -10.78
C SER A 522 -18.52 69.73 -10.46
N ALA A 523 -19.85 69.64 -10.43
CA ALA A 523 -20.75 70.75 -10.15
C ALA A 523 -21.12 70.89 -8.65
N ALA A 524 -20.98 69.82 -7.85
CA ALA A 524 -21.37 69.82 -6.43
C ALA A 524 -20.23 70.22 -5.47
N GLY A 525 -19.01 70.42 -5.96
CA GLY A 525 -17.83 70.66 -5.12
C GLY A 525 -17.33 69.40 -4.42
N PHE A 526 -16.74 69.52 -3.23
CA PHE A 526 -16.28 68.38 -2.43
C PHE A 526 -17.47 67.66 -1.78
N ASP A 527 -17.88 66.53 -2.36
CA ASP A 527 -19.14 65.87 -2.05
C ASP A 527 -18.99 64.53 -1.32
N SER A 528 -17.81 64.20 -0.80
CA SER A 528 -17.55 62.88 -0.21
C SER A 528 -16.89 62.89 1.18
N ASN A 529 -17.15 61.83 1.93
CA ASN A 529 -16.31 61.41 3.04
C ASN A 529 -15.26 60.44 2.51
N THR A 530 -14.00 60.84 2.51
CA THR A 530 -12.89 60.08 1.93
C THR A 530 -11.99 59.51 3.02
N ARG A 531 -11.60 58.24 2.88
CA ARG A 531 -10.70 57.54 3.79
C ARG A 531 -9.63 56.76 3.03
N VAL A 532 -8.48 56.52 3.65
CA VAL A 532 -7.51 55.52 3.15
C VAL A 532 -8.05 54.13 3.48
N ALA A 533 -8.43 53.36 2.47
CA ALA A 533 -8.95 52.01 2.64
C ALA A 533 -7.83 50.96 2.71
N ALA A 534 -6.83 51.09 1.85
CA ALA A 534 -5.67 50.20 1.84
C ALA A 534 -4.46 50.91 1.23
N MET A 535 -3.24 50.56 1.66
CA MET A 535 -2.01 51.04 1.04
C MET A 535 -0.93 49.95 1.01
N LYS A 536 -0.05 50.01 0.00
CA LYS A 536 1.09 49.09 -0.15
C LYS A 536 2.21 49.77 -0.93
N THR A 537 3.45 49.48 -0.56
CA THR A 537 4.62 49.90 -1.35
C THR A 537 4.63 49.23 -2.72
N VAL A 538 5.05 49.99 -3.72
CA VAL A 538 5.23 49.55 -5.11
C VAL A 538 6.55 50.13 -5.63
N PRO A 539 7.12 49.61 -6.73
CA PRO A 539 8.37 50.13 -7.25
C PRO A 539 8.26 51.63 -7.54
N GLY A 540 9.13 52.42 -6.90
CA GLY A 540 9.18 53.88 -7.05
C GLY A 540 8.17 54.67 -6.21
N GLY A 541 7.45 54.05 -5.27
CA GLY A 541 6.62 54.78 -4.31
C GLY A 541 5.54 53.95 -3.61
N LEU A 542 4.30 54.46 -3.61
CA LEU A 542 3.21 53.95 -2.78
C LEU A 542 1.90 53.85 -3.56
N ALA A 543 1.28 52.68 -3.55
CA ALA A 543 -0.10 52.49 -3.98
C ALA A 543 -1.05 52.74 -2.81
N VAL A 544 -2.07 53.58 -3.04
CA VAL A 544 -3.08 53.95 -2.05
C VAL A 544 -4.46 53.81 -2.68
N ILE A 545 -5.36 53.10 -2.02
CA ILE A 545 -6.78 53.07 -2.38
C ILE A 545 -7.53 54.00 -1.44
N LEU A 546 -8.13 55.04 -2.02
CA LEU A 546 -9.05 55.94 -1.33
C LEU A 546 -10.48 55.44 -1.53
N HIS A 547 -11.22 55.32 -0.44
CA HIS A 547 -12.64 55.01 -0.44
C HIS A 547 -13.43 56.28 -0.12
N GLY A 548 -14.32 56.66 -1.02
CA GLY A 548 -15.19 57.83 -0.88
C GLY A 548 -16.66 57.42 -0.83
N VAL A 549 -17.40 57.99 0.11
CA VAL A 549 -18.87 57.90 0.17
C VAL A 549 -19.44 59.26 -0.19
N ASP A 550 -20.19 59.32 -1.28
CA ASP A 550 -20.80 60.58 -1.75
C ASP A 550 -22.08 60.95 -0.97
N THR A 551 -22.63 62.11 -1.28
CA THR A 551 -23.87 62.61 -0.65
C THR A 551 -25.10 61.74 -0.89
N ASN A 552 -25.10 60.88 -1.92
CA ASN A 552 -26.16 59.92 -2.21
C ASN A 552 -25.89 58.55 -1.56
N SER A 553 -24.89 58.47 -0.67
CA SER A 553 -24.43 57.22 -0.06
C SER A 553 -23.94 56.19 -1.08
N MET A 554 -23.48 56.63 -2.26
CA MET A 554 -22.79 55.74 -3.18
C MET A 554 -21.31 55.67 -2.82
N HIS A 555 -20.79 54.46 -2.91
CA HIS A 555 -19.42 54.12 -2.58
C HIS A 555 -18.55 54.08 -3.83
N HIS A 556 -17.34 54.62 -3.74
CA HIS A 556 -16.41 54.67 -4.86
C HIS A 556 -14.99 54.43 -4.37
N ASN A 557 -14.22 53.66 -5.13
CA ASN A 557 -12.81 53.40 -4.86
C ASN A 557 -11.93 54.05 -5.93
N HIS A 558 -10.87 54.74 -5.49
CA HIS A 558 -9.85 55.32 -6.36
C HIS A 558 -8.47 54.82 -5.98
N LEU A 559 -7.74 54.27 -6.94
CA LEU A 559 -6.33 53.94 -6.81
C LEU A 559 -5.48 55.16 -7.17
N PHE A 560 -4.56 55.50 -6.27
CA PHE A 560 -3.49 56.46 -6.46
C PHE A 560 -2.16 55.71 -6.42
N ILE A 561 -1.27 56.00 -7.37
CA ILE A 561 0.15 55.65 -7.24
C ILE A 561 0.90 56.95 -6.99
N LEU A 562 1.49 57.07 -5.81
CA LEU A 562 2.30 58.20 -5.40
C LEU A 562 3.77 57.86 -5.61
N ASP A 563 4.58 58.79 -6.10
CA ASP A 563 6.03 58.64 -6.13
C ASP A 563 6.65 58.83 -4.73
N GLU A 564 7.97 58.64 -4.61
CA GLU A 564 8.72 58.85 -3.35
C GLU A 564 8.59 60.27 -2.76
N LYS A 565 8.18 61.26 -3.57
CA LYS A 565 7.95 62.65 -3.16
C LYS A 565 6.47 62.94 -2.85
N GLY A 566 5.63 61.92 -2.89
CA GLY A 566 4.19 62.02 -2.64
C GLY A 566 3.40 62.62 -3.81
N GLN A 567 3.96 62.74 -5.00
CA GLN A 567 3.24 63.25 -6.17
C GLN A 567 2.48 62.11 -6.86
N PRO A 568 1.20 62.31 -7.25
CA PRO A 568 0.44 61.27 -7.95
C PRO A 568 0.97 61.07 -9.37
N SER A 569 1.52 59.89 -9.64
CA SER A 569 1.90 59.43 -10.98
C SER A 569 0.74 58.75 -11.71
N LEU A 570 -0.22 58.21 -10.95
CA LEU A 570 -1.47 57.64 -11.45
C LEU A 570 -2.61 58.00 -10.50
N SER A 571 -3.78 58.30 -11.07
CA SER A 571 -5.05 58.36 -10.35
C SER A 571 -6.13 57.71 -11.22
N ARG A 572 -6.80 56.67 -10.68
CA ARG A 572 -7.77 55.89 -11.44
C ARG A 572 -8.92 55.38 -10.58
N ARG A 573 -10.14 55.53 -11.07
CA ARG A 573 -11.32 54.92 -10.45
C ARG A 573 -11.32 53.41 -10.68
N LEU A 574 -11.52 52.64 -9.60
CA LEU A 574 -11.65 51.18 -9.66
C LEU A 574 -13.09 50.78 -9.97
N LEU A 575 -13.26 49.62 -10.61
CA LEU A 575 -14.57 49.12 -11.04
C LEU A 575 -15.44 48.60 -9.89
N LEU A 576 -14.81 48.15 -8.81
CA LEU A 576 -15.48 47.58 -7.64
C LEU A 576 -15.72 48.66 -6.60
N ASN A 577 -16.93 48.69 -6.03
CA ASN A 577 -17.40 49.72 -5.09
C ASN A 577 -17.49 49.21 -3.64
N GLN A 578 -17.37 47.90 -3.41
CA GLN A 578 -17.26 47.31 -2.08
C GLN A 578 -16.08 47.94 -1.31
N TYR A 579 -16.07 47.86 0.01
CA TYR A 579 -14.97 48.43 0.81
C TYR A 579 -13.69 47.59 0.62
N PRO A 580 -12.56 48.20 0.19
CA PRO A 580 -11.28 47.50 0.08
C PRO A 580 -10.75 47.12 1.46
N ARG A 581 -10.45 45.84 1.68
CA ARG A 581 -9.92 45.31 2.96
C ARG A 581 -8.40 45.17 2.97
N SER A 582 -7.79 44.89 1.82
CA SER A 582 -6.34 44.81 1.70
C SER A 582 -5.88 45.11 0.28
N ILE A 583 -4.62 45.54 0.15
CA ILE A 583 -3.89 45.59 -1.11
C ILE A 583 -2.53 44.92 -0.92
N ASN A 584 -2.18 44.01 -1.83
CA ASN A 584 -0.88 43.35 -1.85
C ASN A 584 -0.29 43.45 -3.26
N TYR A 585 0.99 43.80 -3.35
CA TYR A 585 1.70 43.96 -4.61
C TYR A 585 2.55 42.72 -4.88
N ASN A 586 2.48 42.17 -6.08
CA ASN A 586 3.23 41.01 -6.52
C ASN A 586 4.28 41.43 -7.57
N GLU A 587 5.54 41.49 -7.14
CA GLU A 587 6.67 41.92 -7.98
C GLU A 587 6.85 41.08 -9.24
N ARG A 588 6.70 39.75 -9.14
CA ARG A 588 6.93 38.82 -10.26
C ARG A 588 5.97 39.06 -11.41
N THR A 589 4.72 39.38 -11.10
CA THR A 589 3.69 39.63 -12.11
C THR A 589 3.48 41.11 -12.38
N ASN A 590 4.06 42.00 -11.56
CA ASN A 590 3.81 43.43 -11.55
C ASN A 590 2.30 43.77 -11.46
N THR A 591 1.60 43.09 -10.55
CA THR A 591 0.15 43.24 -10.33
C THR A 591 -0.17 43.55 -8.86
N MET A 592 -1.38 44.06 -8.62
CA MET A 592 -1.90 44.35 -7.29
C MET A 592 -3.13 43.47 -7.02
N MET A 593 -3.04 42.65 -5.99
CA MET A 593 -4.16 41.89 -5.46
C MET A 593 -4.90 42.73 -4.42
N VAL A 594 -6.17 43.04 -4.69
CA VAL A 594 -7.04 43.81 -3.81
C VAL A 594 -8.20 42.94 -3.38
N THR A 595 -8.47 42.90 -2.08
CA THR A 595 -9.65 42.24 -1.53
C THR A 595 -10.69 43.27 -1.15
N TYR A 596 -11.96 42.92 -1.35
CA TYR A 596 -13.09 43.76 -1.00
C TYR A 596 -14.12 42.95 -0.25
N LYS A 597 -14.70 43.54 0.81
CA LYS A 597 -15.77 42.90 1.58
C LYS A 597 -16.59 43.96 2.30
N GLY A 598 -17.91 43.83 2.25
CA GLY A 598 -18.82 44.81 2.82
C GLY A 598 -18.84 46.14 2.07
N VAL A 599 -19.55 47.12 2.62
CA VAL A 599 -19.69 48.47 2.06
C VAL A 599 -19.03 49.55 2.93
N ASP A 600 -18.69 49.23 4.18
CA ASP A 600 -18.16 50.19 5.15
C ASP A 600 -16.85 49.69 5.78
N TYR A 601 -16.12 50.59 6.41
CA TYR A 601 -14.82 50.30 7.04
C TYR A 601 -14.94 49.34 8.22
N VAL A 602 -16.10 49.28 8.89
CA VAL A 602 -16.42 48.24 9.87
C VAL A 602 -16.98 47.03 9.12
N ASP A 603 -16.41 45.85 9.35
CA ASP A 603 -16.95 44.60 8.80
C ASP A 603 -17.89 43.94 9.82
N ASP A 604 -19.13 43.71 9.43
CA ASP A 604 -20.07 42.95 10.26
C ASP A 604 -19.85 41.45 10.07
N ILE A 605 -19.16 40.83 11.02
CA ILE A 605 -18.84 39.41 11.00
C ILE A 605 -20.07 38.48 11.01
N LEU A 606 -21.24 39.00 11.37
CA LEU A 606 -22.50 38.25 11.45
C LEU A 606 -23.29 38.30 10.14
N LEU A 607 -23.01 39.30 9.30
CA LEU A 607 -23.69 39.48 8.02
C LEU A 607 -22.96 38.69 6.92
N GLU A 608 -23.74 37.93 6.15
CA GLU A 608 -23.19 37.27 4.96
C GLU A 608 -22.91 38.34 3.90
N SER A 609 -21.65 38.42 3.47
CA SER A 609 -21.23 39.34 2.42
C SER A 609 -20.19 38.70 1.52
N GLU A 610 -20.16 39.16 0.28
CA GLU A 610 -19.23 38.67 -0.73
C GLU A 610 -17.82 39.22 -0.47
N LEU A 611 -16.86 38.32 -0.37
CA LEU A 611 -15.44 38.63 -0.51
C LEU A 611 -15.09 38.57 -2.00
N VAL A 612 -14.72 39.73 -2.53
CA VAL A 612 -14.22 39.87 -3.90
C VAL A 612 -12.71 39.96 -3.85
N MET A 613 -12.04 39.05 -4.53
CA MET A 613 -10.59 38.94 -4.65
C MET A 613 -10.26 39.32 -6.08
N ALA A 614 -9.69 40.50 -6.28
CA ALA A 614 -9.52 41.09 -7.60
C ALA A 614 -8.06 41.47 -7.83
N ASN A 615 -7.54 41.09 -8.98
CA ASN A 615 -6.19 41.42 -9.38
C ASN A 615 -6.21 42.53 -10.43
N TYR A 616 -5.39 43.54 -10.20
CA TYR A 616 -5.27 44.72 -11.04
C TYR A 616 -3.87 44.83 -11.62
N SER A 617 -3.75 45.34 -12.84
CA SER A 617 -2.47 45.84 -13.34
C SER A 617 -1.97 46.97 -12.44
N ILE A 618 -0.67 47.28 -12.46
CA ILE A 618 -0.13 48.47 -11.77
C ILE A 618 -0.82 49.78 -12.21
N TYR A 619 -1.44 49.78 -13.40
CA TYR A 619 -2.22 50.91 -13.95
C TYR A 619 -3.69 50.91 -13.53
N GLY A 620 -4.12 49.97 -12.68
CA GLY A 620 -5.49 49.86 -12.17
C GLY A 620 -6.50 49.24 -13.15
N ASP A 621 -6.06 48.52 -14.18
CA ASP A 621 -6.94 47.69 -15.02
C ASP A 621 -7.30 46.41 -14.27
N LEU A 622 -8.58 46.07 -14.17
CA LEU A 622 -9.01 44.79 -13.61
C LEU A 622 -8.62 43.66 -14.57
N LEU A 623 -7.75 42.75 -14.11
CA LEU A 623 -7.29 41.59 -14.88
C LEU A 623 -8.22 40.40 -14.68
N TRP A 624 -8.52 40.08 -13.41
CA TRP A 624 -9.46 39.02 -13.03
C TRP A 624 -10.07 39.30 -11.66
N GLN A 625 -11.17 38.62 -11.36
CA GLN A 625 -11.80 38.64 -10.05
C GLN A 625 -12.40 37.27 -9.71
N THR A 626 -12.37 36.94 -8.42
CA THR A 626 -12.94 35.72 -7.85
C THR A 626 -13.75 36.08 -6.61
N ARG A 627 -14.89 35.41 -6.41
CA ARG A 627 -15.90 35.80 -5.43
C ARG A 627 -16.26 34.63 -4.53
N VAL A 628 -16.30 34.88 -3.21
CA VAL A 628 -16.68 33.89 -2.20
C VAL A 628 -17.60 34.55 -1.17
N ASN A 629 -18.77 33.97 -0.93
CA ASN A 629 -19.68 34.44 0.11
C ASN A 629 -19.35 33.76 1.45
N TYR A 630 -19.22 34.57 2.51
CA TYR A 630 -19.08 34.04 3.86
C TYR A 630 -19.46 35.09 4.92
N LYS A 631 -19.79 34.61 6.12
CA LYS A 631 -19.96 35.41 7.34
C LYS A 631 -18.65 35.40 8.11
N GLY A 632 -18.10 36.57 8.41
CA GLY A 632 -16.81 36.71 9.10
C GLY A 632 -16.04 37.91 8.57
N ASP A 633 -14.74 37.97 8.84
CA ASP A 633 -13.85 39.06 8.43
C ASP A 633 -12.61 38.55 7.68
N LEU A 634 -11.79 39.49 7.22
CA LEU A 634 -10.53 39.23 6.54
C LEU A 634 -9.36 39.68 7.41
N ASN A 635 -8.35 38.81 7.55
CA ASN A 635 -7.15 39.08 8.34
C ASN A 635 -5.99 39.54 7.46
N GLY A 636 -5.92 39.05 6.22
CA GLY A 636 -4.90 39.50 5.29
C GLY A 636 -4.77 38.63 4.04
N VAL A 637 -3.85 39.06 3.18
CA VAL A 637 -3.47 38.35 1.95
C VAL A 637 -1.95 38.21 1.92
N ILE A 638 -1.50 37.00 1.63
CA ILE A 638 -0.09 36.65 1.52
C ILE A 638 0.22 36.28 0.07
N ASN A 639 1.34 36.77 -0.45
CA ASN A 639 1.85 36.33 -1.75
C ASN A 639 2.55 34.99 -1.60
N LEU A 640 2.26 34.05 -2.50
CA LEU A 640 2.94 32.76 -2.63
C LEU A 640 3.73 32.72 -3.95
N ASP A 641 4.64 31.76 -4.06
CA ASP A 641 5.41 31.50 -5.29
C ASP A 641 4.52 31.03 -6.45
N ASP A 642 3.32 30.53 -6.20
CA ASP A 642 2.37 30.05 -7.21
C ASP A 642 1.05 30.85 -7.24
N GLY A 643 0.91 31.89 -6.40
CA GLY A 643 -0.35 32.63 -6.29
C GLY A 643 -0.48 33.49 -5.05
N TYR A 644 -1.65 33.41 -4.41
CA TYR A 644 -2.02 34.17 -3.23
C TYR A 644 -2.73 33.27 -2.20
N MET A 645 -2.49 33.54 -0.93
CA MET A 645 -3.26 32.97 0.18
C MET A 645 -4.08 34.07 0.86
N VAL A 646 -5.39 33.90 0.88
CA VAL A 646 -6.34 34.82 1.52
C VAL A 646 -6.77 34.22 2.85
N LEU A 647 -6.57 34.97 3.93
CA LEU A 647 -6.72 34.51 5.30
C LEU A 647 -7.76 35.38 6.01
N GLY A 648 -8.65 34.75 6.77
CA GLY A 648 -9.69 35.46 7.51
C GLY A 648 -10.31 34.60 8.59
N ASN A 649 -11.25 35.18 9.34
CA ASN A 649 -12.09 34.41 10.24
C ASN A 649 -13.47 34.20 9.63
N TYR A 650 -14.04 33.02 9.83
CA TYR A 650 -15.39 32.69 9.43
C TYR A 650 -16.24 32.41 10.67
N ASN A 651 -17.49 32.84 10.64
CA ASN A 651 -18.59 32.28 11.41
C ASN A 651 -19.29 31.16 10.60
N GLU A 652 -19.55 31.42 9.32
CA GLU A 652 -20.17 30.51 8.37
C GLU A 652 -19.51 30.65 6.99
N LEU A 653 -19.01 29.55 6.41
CA LEU A 653 -18.32 29.52 5.12
C LEU A 653 -18.84 28.35 4.28
N LYS A 654 -19.21 28.61 3.02
CA LYS A 654 -19.57 27.56 2.07
C LYS A 654 -18.32 27.02 1.38
N MET A 655 -18.02 25.75 1.62
CA MET A 655 -16.87 25.03 1.09
C MET A 655 -17.02 24.70 -0.40
N LEU A 656 -15.91 24.37 -1.06
CA LEU A 656 -15.87 23.98 -2.48
C LEU A 656 -16.74 22.75 -2.80
N ASP A 657 -16.89 21.83 -1.85
CA ASP A 657 -17.76 20.65 -1.97
C ASP A 657 -19.26 20.96 -1.71
N GLY A 658 -19.59 22.24 -1.47
CA GLY A 658 -20.93 22.72 -1.17
C GLY A 658 -21.35 22.60 0.30
N LYS A 659 -20.53 21.98 1.17
CA LYS A 659 -20.84 21.90 2.61
C LYS A 659 -20.66 23.25 3.28
N ILE A 660 -21.45 23.50 4.31
CA ILE A 660 -21.36 24.72 5.11
C ILE A 660 -20.54 24.40 6.36
N ALA A 661 -19.39 25.05 6.49
CA ALA A 661 -18.59 25.04 7.70
C ALA A 661 -19.09 26.13 8.66
N ARG A 662 -19.28 25.78 9.94
CA ARG A 662 -19.66 26.72 11.00
C ARG A 662 -18.61 26.70 12.10
N ALA A 663 -18.23 27.87 12.59
CA ALA A 663 -17.19 28.03 13.60
C ALA A 663 -17.63 27.63 15.03
N GLY A 664 -18.90 27.29 15.24
CA GLY A 664 -19.41 26.73 16.48
C GLY A 664 -20.94 26.85 16.59
N GLY A 665 -21.46 26.64 17.81
CA GLY A 665 -22.90 26.70 18.08
C GLY A 665 -23.46 28.10 18.34
N SER A 666 -22.61 29.10 18.59
CA SER A 666 -23.00 30.52 18.74
C SER A 666 -22.69 31.30 17.46
N ASN A 667 -23.53 32.27 17.13
CA ASN A 667 -23.33 33.18 16.00
C ASN A 667 -22.13 34.12 16.19
N THR A 668 -21.63 34.28 17.41
CA THR A 668 -20.42 35.08 17.70
C THR A 668 -19.12 34.28 17.62
N ASN A 669 -19.22 32.96 17.45
CA ASN A 669 -18.02 32.13 17.36
C ASN A 669 -17.38 32.30 15.99
N THR A 670 -16.08 32.50 15.99
CA THR A 670 -15.28 32.52 14.77
C THR A 670 -14.22 31.42 14.84
N ARG A 671 -13.66 31.11 13.67
CA ARG A 671 -12.45 30.29 13.47
C ARG A 671 -11.75 30.77 12.20
N SER A 672 -10.50 30.40 11.99
CA SER A 672 -9.77 30.87 10.80
C SER A 672 -9.96 29.96 9.58
N PHE A 673 -9.90 30.57 8.40
CA PHE A 673 -9.86 29.88 7.11
C PHE A 673 -8.69 30.39 6.25
N ALA A 674 -8.32 29.59 5.25
CA ALA A 674 -7.39 29.94 4.19
C ALA A 674 -8.03 29.60 2.83
N LEU A 675 -7.86 30.51 1.87
CA LEU A 675 -8.17 30.30 0.45
C LEU A 675 -6.87 30.41 -0.34
N LYS A 676 -6.63 29.47 -1.25
CA LYS A 676 -5.50 29.51 -2.18
C LYS A 676 -6.01 29.86 -3.56
N ILE A 677 -5.44 30.89 -4.16
CA ILE A 677 -5.78 31.38 -5.49
C ILE A 677 -4.50 31.41 -6.31
N ASP A 678 -4.54 30.84 -7.51
CA ASP A 678 -3.38 30.88 -8.40
C ASP A 678 -3.21 32.27 -9.06
N LEU A 679 -2.19 32.43 -9.89
CA LEU A 679 -1.97 33.70 -10.61
C LEU A 679 -3.05 34.01 -11.68
N SER A 680 -3.82 33.02 -12.12
CA SER A 680 -4.90 33.18 -13.10
C SER A 680 -6.22 33.62 -12.47
N GLY A 681 -6.30 33.59 -11.14
CA GLY A 681 -7.49 33.90 -10.36
C GLY A 681 -8.33 32.67 -10.01
N GLU A 682 -7.90 31.47 -10.36
CA GLU A 682 -8.61 30.24 -10.02
C GLU A 682 -8.44 29.91 -8.53
N LEU A 683 -9.55 29.62 -7.86
CA LEU A 683 -9.57 29.15 -6.49
C LEU A 683 -9.16 27.66 -6.44
N THR A 684 -7.88 27.41 -6.17
CA THR A 684 -7.28 26.06 -6.17
C THR A 684 -7.43 25.34 -4.84
N GLY A 685 -7.73 26.06 -3.76
CA GLY A 685 -7.89 25.45 -2.45
C GLY A 685 -8.69 26.29 -1.47
N MET A 686 -9.39 25.62 -0.56
CA MET A 686 -10.12 26.23 0.55
C MET A 686 -10.04 25.32 1.77
N LYS A 687 -9.64 25.87 2.91
CA LYS A 687 -9.48 25.10 4.14
C LYS A 687 -9.91 25.89 5.36
N THR A 688 -10.58 25.22 6.27
CA THR A 688 -10.95 25.75 7.59
C THR A 688 -10.14 25.05 8.67
N TYR A 689 -9.78 25.79 9.71
CA TYR A 689 -9.00 25.27 10.82
C TYR A 689 -9.91 25.08 12.04
N ASP A 690 -10.39 23.84 12.23
CA ASP A 690 -11.18 23.45 13.40
C ASP A 690 -10.29 22.79 14.46
N GLN A 691 -10.24 23.40 15.65
CA GLN A 691 -9.46 22.94 16.80
C GLN A 691 -10.35 22.72 18.04
N GLY A 692 -11.65 22.52 17.85
CA GLY A 692 -12.60 22.21 18.93
C GLY A 692 -13.04 23.40 19.79
N LYS A 693 -12.29 24.50 19.80
CA LYS A 693 -12.65 25.77 20.49
C LYS A 693 -12.92 26.89 19.48
N ALA A 694 -13.65 27.92 19.92
CA ALA A 694 -13.83 29.15 19.16
C ALA A 694 -12.63 30.07 19.38
N TYR A 695 -12.15 30.70 18.31
CA TYR A 695 -11.00 31.59 18.33
C TYR A 695 -11.02 32.52 17.11
N TYR A 696 -10.19 33.55 17.13
CA TYR A 696 -10.01 34.41 15.98
C TYR A 696 -8.53 34.70 15.79
N THR A 697 -8.11 34.93 14.55
CA THR A 697 -6.78 35.44 14.23
C THR A 697 -6.92 36.89 13.77
N ASN A 698 -5.98 37.74 14.16
CA ASN A 698 -5.96 39.17 13.83
C ASN A 698 -4.81 39.51 12.90
N LYS A 699 -3.74 38.72 12.91
CA LYS A 699 -2.52 39.02 12.19
C LYS A 699 -1.96 37.78 11.52
N ALA A 700 -1.57 37.95 10.25
CA ALA A 700 -0.89 36.94 9.47
C ALA A 700 0.51 37.43 9.12
N TYR A 701 1.52 36.58 9.29
CA TYR A 701 2.91 36.89 8.98
C TYR A 701 3.55 35.74 8.19
N LYS A 702 3.97 36.04 6.95
CA LYS A 702 4.70 35.09 6.12
C LYS A 702 6.19 35.20 6.44
N VAL A 703 6.76 34.10 6.90
CA VAL A 703 8.21 33.93 6.99
C VAL A 703 8.74 33.31 5.69
N SER A 704 8.05 32.28 5.19
CA SER A 704 8.30 31.63 3.91
C SER A 704 7.01 31.01 3.38
N ASP A 705 7.01 30.48 2.16
CA ASP A 705 5.87 29.69 1.66
C ASP A 705 5.60 28.47 2.54
N ASP A 706 6.63 27.94 3.20
CA ASP A 706 6.52 26.81 4.11
C ASP A 706 6.19 27.22 5.56
N CYS A 707 6.15 28.51 5.88
CA CYS A 707 5.94 29.00 7.24
C CYS A 707 5.14 30.31 7.24
N ILE A 708 3.83 30.16 7.39
CA ILE A 708 2.86 31.24 7.50
C ILE A 708 2.28 31.20 8.91
N ASN A 709 2.49 32.26 9.66
CA ASN A 709 2.13 32.39 11.06
C ASN A 709 0.83 33.17 11.19
N LEU A 710 -0.11 32.64 11.96
CA LEU A 710 -1.40 33.24 12.23
C LEU A 710 -1.53 33.46 13.74
N PHE A 711 -1.69 34.71 14.14
CA PHE A 711 -1.78 35.13 15.54
C PHE A 711 -3.18 35.60 15.90
N GLY A 712 -3.61 35.30 17.12
CA GLY A 712 -4.98 35.51 17.54
C GLY A 712 -5.23 35.28 19.03
N SER A 713 -6.50 35.15 19.39
CA SER A 713 -6.95 34.85 20.74
C SER A 713 -8.09 33.84 20.77
N LEU A 714 -8.19 33.10 21.88
CA LEU A 714 -9.33 32.26 22.20
C LEU A 714 -10.54 33.11 22.62
N GLY A 715 -11.74 32.67 22.26
CA GLY A 715 -12.98 33.28 22.71
C GLY A 715 -13.78 33.97 21.60
N ALA A 716 -14.62 34.92 22.00
CA ALA A 716 -15.44 35.69 21.08
C ALA A 716 -14.58 36.65 20.25
N TYR A 717 -14.97 36.85 18.99
CA TYR A 717 -14.26 37.76 18.09
C TYR A 717 -14.15 39.17 18.67
N GLN A 718 -12.94 39.72 18.60
CA GLN A 718 -12.68 41.13 18.89
C GLN A 718 -11.68 41.66 17.87
N GLN A 719 -12.09 42.64 17.08
CA GLN A 719 -11.20 43.30 16.14
C GLN A 719 -10.06 43.98 16.91
N SER A 720 -8.82 43.61 16.60
CA SER A 720 -7.62 44.18 17.20
C SER A 720 -6.49 44.25 16.19
N ILE A 721 -5.66 45.28 16.31
CA ILE A 721 -4.42 45.44 15.52
C ILE A 721 -3.22 44.86 16.28
N THR A 722 -3.36 44.65 17.59
CA THR A 722 -2.33 44.06 18.44
C THR A 722 -2.46 42.55 18.51
N VAL A 723 -1.31 41.90 18.61
CA VAL A 723 -1.24 40.46 18.90
C VAL A 723 -1.42 40.24 20.40
N ASP A 724 -2.22 39.24 20.77
CA ASP A 724 -2.37 38.79 22.15
C ASP A 724 -1.14 37.96 22.54
N ALA A 725 -0.46 38.41 23.60
CA ALA A 725 0.73 37.77 24.16
C ALA A 725 0.44 37.08 25.50
N GLU A 726 -0.80 37.08 25.99
CA GLU A 726 -1.15 36.48 27.26
C GLU A 726 -1.13 34.93 27.15
N SER A 727 -0.40 34.32 28.07
CA SER A 727 -0.24 32.86 28.14
C SER A 727 -1.58 32.24 28.57
N GLY A 728 -2.19 31.46 27.66
CA GLY A 728 -3.46 30.77 27.89
C GLY A 728 -4.65 31.31 27.09
N SER A 729 -4.59 32.54 26.59
CA SER A 729 -5.57 33.10 25.63
C SER A 729 -5.00 33.23 24.21
N SER A 730 -3.69 33.40 24.07
CA SER A 730 -3.04 33.56 22.78
C SER A 730 -3.16 32.33 21.88
N VAL A 731 -3.44 32.59 20.61
CA VAL A 731 -3.53 31.60 19.54
C VAL A 731 -2.41 31.84 18.54
N HIS A 732 -1.65 30.79 18.27
CA HIS A 732 -0.65 30.76 17.21
C HIS A 732 -0.80 29.49 16.39
N LEU A 733 -1.09 29.68 15.10
CA LEU A 733 -1.22 28.62 14.12
C LEU A 733 -0.16 28.83 13.04
N ILE A 734 0.66 27.82 12.79
CA ILE A 734 1.64 27.81 11.70
C ILE A 734 1.11 26.91 10.60
N ILE A 735 1.04 27.43 9.37
CA ILE A 735 0.61 26.70 8.18
C ILE A 735 1.65 26.83 7.06
N ASN A 736 1.63 25.93 6.08
CA ASN A 736 2.40 26.05 4.84
C ASN A 736 1.52 26.51 3.67
N SER A 737 2.13 26.67 2.48
CA SER A 737 1.49 27.09 1.23
C SER A 737 0.43 26.11 0.71
N ASP A 738 0.47 24.86 1.17
CA ASP A 738 -0.56 23.83 0.95
C ASP A 738 -1.69 23.90 2.00
N MET A 739 -1.69 24.96 2.82
CA MET A 739 -2.64 25.20 3.91
C MET A 739 -2.61 24.12 5.01
N GLU A 740 -1.56 23.32 5.09
CA GLU A 740 -1.41 22.30 6.12
C GLU A 740 -0.92 22.89 7.43
N VAL A 741 -1.51 22.44 8.54
CA VAL A 741 -1.07 22.86 9.87
C VAL A 741 0.26 22.19 10.17
N LEU A 742 1.25 23.01 10.53
CA LEU A 742 2.58 22.60 10.96
C LEU A 742 2.69 22.60 12.48
N ALA A 743 2.14 23.63 13.14
CA ALA A 743 2.09 23.75 14.58
C ALA A 743 0.85 24.52 15.04
N ASN A 744 0.41 24.27 16.27
CA ASN A 744 -0.75 24.91 16.86
C ASN A 744 -0.62 25.01 18.39
N SER A 745 -0.74 26.22 18.94
CA SER A 745 -0.71 26.47 20.39
C SER A 745 -1.98 26.09 21.15
N MET A 746 -3.08 25.76 20.45
CA MET A 746 -4.39 25.47 21.06
C MET A 746 -4.55 24.02 21.54
N LYS A 747 -3.57 23.14 21.28
CA LYS A 747 -3.64 21.69 21.57
C LYS A 747 -3.02 21.31 22.92
#